data_AF-A0A849PYC4-F1
#
_entry.id   AF-A0A849PYC4-F1
#
_cell.length_a   1.000
_cell.length_b   1.000
_cell.length_c   1.000
_cell.angle_alpha   90.00
_cell.angle_beta   90.00
_cell.angle_gamma   90.00
#
_symmetry.space_group_name_H-M   'P 1'
#
loop_
_entity.id
_entity.type
_entity.pdbx_description
1 polymer ?
#
loop_
_entity_poly.entity_id
_entity_poly.type
_entity_poly.pdbx_seq_one_letter_code
_entity_poly.pdbx_strand_id
1 'polypeptide(L)'
;LNQGFNSTFAQEQVLGVGNSSVAMDDYLSDATEYADNLAQSEDEIQQVLNAMDGKYIESNFGGDPILRPDALPSGRNFYAFDEQLIPTEHAWELGMDLANETIEMYMAENNETRPKKVAFILWAGESTRHEGVMEAEILYLLGVKPVWDNGKVVDVELIESSELNRPRIDVLVQISGLYRDTFPHKVELIDKAVYLAYNAPDNGYTKKEERPIPEYIPYDPANNTNYVRENTNNIYAGLNGTLQNETASMTISLLRIFGPEDGAYGTGMANAISASDTWDNNTVLADLYMERMSNAYGEYVWGESMEDIVSQWDVADSSIDNEEIFGDNLQDVEAILHSRSSNTYGALDTDDFFQYMGGLMLVVGEASGTTPDTYIMNLQNPDAETIETLKTYLSREIVTRYLNPSWIEGMQQHGFEGAGVMGNFIENLWGWEAVCPDLIDDHVWDSVYDTYMTGDNADWIKENNPYAYQSMNARMIETARKGNWDVSDEVLKTLIEDYVKSVVENDVTCCHHTCGNPSLDQFISGQISLLGVEVDQDTLDAYNKLMQDATHRYPETSSHKSSSHKSSSNTPSASIVNSTSTSNDAEGYGTTTEQTSAVDDNYVEGYEMTKETNSEEEASSSGFSGSDILATVVVFLAVGTMVYGFRRQKL
;
A
#
# COMPACT_ATOMS: atom_id res chain seq x y z
N LEU A 1 -15.77 -20.76 -30.62
CA LEU A 1 -17.23 -20.91 -30.44
C LEU A 1 -18.09 -20.43 -31.63
N ASN A 2 -17.53 -20.18 -32.83
CA ASN A 2 -18.31 -19.64 -33.97
C ASN A 2 -18.71 -20.70 -35.02
N GLN A 3 -19.79 -21.45 -34.75
CA GLN A 3 -20.44 -22.31 -35.75
C GLN A 3 -21.49 -21.56 -36.62
N GLY A 4 -21.22 -20.31 -37.02
CA GLY A 4 -22.00 -19.63 -38.07
C GLY A 4 -23.49 -19.40 -37.75
N PHE A 5 -23.85 -19.25 -36.48
CA PHE A 5 -25.21 -18.85 -36.11
C PHE A 5 -25.38 -17.33 -36.27
N ASN A 6 -26.48 -16.92 -36.91
CA ASN A 6 -26.91 -15.52 -36.98
C ASN A 6 -27.22 -15.01 -35.56
N SER A 7 -26.71 -13.84 -35.16
CA SER A 7 -26.93 -13.24 -33.83
C SER A 7 -28.42 -13.22 -33.44
N THR A 8 -29.27 -12.87 -34.39
CA THR A 8 -30.73 -12.89 -34.23
C THR A 8 -31.25 -14.27 -33.85
N PHE A 9 -30.72 -15.34 -34.44
CA PHE A 9 -31.14 -16.71 -34.13
C PHE A 9 -30.69 -17.15 -32.73
N ALA A 10 -29.48 -16.78 -32.30
CA ALA A 10 -29.01 -17.05 -30.95
C ALA A 10 -29.86 -16.30 -29.91
N GLN A 11 -30.18 -15.04 -30.18
CA GLN A 11 -31.08 -14.23 -29.34
C GLN A 11 -32.48 -14.83 -29.26
N GLU A 12 -33.06 -15.26 -30.38
CA GLU A 12 -34.37 -15.91 -30.41
C GLU A 12 -34.38 -17.24 -29.61
N GLN A 13 -33.26 -17.97 -29.55
CA GLN A 13 -33.16 -19.18 -28.73
C GLN A 13 -33.09 -18.89 -27.23
N VAL A 14 -32.38 -17.84 -26.81
CA VAL A 14 -32.17 -17.52 -25.40
C VAL A 14 -33.33 -16.70 -24.83
N LEU A 15 -33.79 -15.69 -25.57
CA LEU A 15 -34.77 -14.69 -25.12
C LEU A 15 -36.19 -14.94 -25.64
N GLY A 16 -36.33 -15.82 -26.63
CA GLY A 16 -37.59 -16.08 -27.33
C GLY A 16 -37.83 -15.18 -28.54
N VAL A 17 -38.65 -15.67 -29.48
CA VAL A 17 -39.01 -14.96 -30.72
C VAL A 17 -39.72 -13.64 -30.41
N GLY A 18 -39.20 -12.53 -30.95
CA GLY A 18 -39.76 -11.18 -30.78
C GLY A 18 -39.13 -10.33 -29.67
N ASN A 19 -38.16 -10.88 -28.92
CA ASN A 19 -37.38 -10.16 -27.90
C ASN A 19 -35.96 -9.79 -28.37
N SER A 20 -35.64 -9.95 -29.65
CA SER A 20 -34.38 -9.50 -30.25
C SER A 20 -34.32 -7.96 -30.31
N SER A 21 -33.23 -7.36 -29.87
CA SER A 21 -33.02 -5.89 -29.89
C SER A 21 -31.64 -5.55 -30.45
N VAL A 22 -31.49 -4.35 -31.03
CA VAL A 22 -30.19 -3.88 -31.55
C VAL A 22 -29.14 -3.81 -30.45
N ALA A 23 -29.52 -3.39 -29.24
CA ALA A 23 -28.62 -3.40 -28.08
C ALA A 23 -28.08 -4.82 -27.76
N MET A 24 -28.86 -5.87 -28.03
CA MET A 24 -28.42 -7.25 -27.85
C MET A 24 -27.47 -7.72 -28.95
N ASP A 25 -27.57 -7.18 -30.17
CA ASP A 25 -26.57 -7.41 -31.22
C ASP A 25 -25.24 -6.76 -30.83
N ASP A 26 -25.27 -5.55 -30.28
CA ASP A 26 -24.08 -4.85 -29.78
C ASP A 26 -23.42 -5.63 -28.62
N TYR A 27 -24.19 -6.03 -27.59
CA TYR A 27 -23.67 -6.86 -26.49
C TYR A 27 -23.11 -8.20 -26.96
N LEU A 28 -23.70 -8.83 -27.98
CA LEU A 28 -23.16 -10.08 -28.53
C LEU A 28 -21.87 -9.85 -29.31
N SER A 29 -21.77 -8.72 -30.02
CA SER A 29 -20.54 -8.30 -30.69
C SER A 29 -19.42 -8.09 -29.67
N ASP A 30 -19.68 -7.31 -28.62
CA ASP A 30 -18.73 -7.04 -27.54
C ASP A 30 -18.32 -8.34 -26.83
N ALA A 31 -19.28 -9.20 -26.49
CA ALA A 31 -18.99 -10.49 -25.87
C ALA A 31 -18.14 -11.40 -26.77
N THR A 32 -18.32 -11.33 -28.09
CA THR A 32 -17.48 -12.09 -29.04
C THR A 32 -16.06 -11.54 -29.07
N GLU A 33 -15.92 -10.22 -29.12
CA GLU A 33 -14.61 -9.55 -29.06
C GLU A 33 -13.87 -9.87 -27.75
N TYR A 34 -14.55 -9.77 -26.61
CA TYR A 34 -13.97 -10.08 -25.31
C TYR A 34 -13.57 -11.56 -25.19
N ALA A 35 -14.40 -12.47 -25.71
CA ALA A 35 -14.04 -13.89 -25.74
C ALA A 35 -12.82 -14.16 -26.64
N ASP A 36 -12.72 -13.48 -27.79
CA ASP A 36 -11.58 -13.61 -28.69
C ASP A 36 -10.30 -12.99 -28.09
N ASN A 37 -10.40 -11.90 -27.32
CA ASN A 37 -9.29 -11.30 -26.58
C ASN A 37 -8.84 -12.21 -25.42
N LEU A 38 -9.76 -12.78 -24.65
CA LEU A 38 -9.44 -13.74 -23.60
C LEU A 38 -8.79 -15.01 -24.16
N ALA A 39 -9.24 -15.51 -25.31
CA ALA A 39 -8.64 -16.68 -25.94
C ALA A 39 -7.19 -16.44 -26.39
N GLN A 40 -6.84 -15.19 -26.73
CA GLN A 40 -5.47 -14.81 -27.08
C GLN A 40 -4.54 -14.67 -25.87
N SER A 41 -5.08 -14.59 -24.65
CA SER A 41 -4.30 -14.57 -23.41
C SER A 41 -3.59 -15.89 -23.11
N GLU A 42 -3.92 -17.00 -23.79
CA GLU A 42 -3.23 -18.28 -23.61
C GLU A 42 -1.75 -18.26 -24.08
N ASP A 43 -1.33 -17.22 -24.82
CA ASP A 43 0.02 -17.07 -25.37
C ASP A 43 1.03 -16.38 -24.42
N GLU A 44 0.68 -16.10 -23.15
CA GLU A 44 1.55 -15.38 -22.19
C GLU A 44 2.97 -15.97 -22.06
N ILE A 45 3.08 -17.29 -21.87
CA ILE A 45 4.38 -17.99 -21.79
C ILE A 45 5.15 -17.84 -23.10
N GLN A 46 4.47 -17.91 -24.24
CA GLN A 46 5.10 -17.75 -25.54
C GLN A 46 5.64 -16.33 -25.73
N GLN A 47 4.99 -15.32 -25.15
CA GLN A 47 5.47 -13.93 -25.18
C GLN A 47 6.71 -13.74 -24.31
N VAL A 48 6.81 -14.42 -23.17
CA VAL A 48 8.05 -14.48 -22.38
C VAL A 48 9.19 -15.10 -23.20
N LEU A 49 8.94 -16.23 -23.87
CA LEU A 49 9.94 -16.87 -24.75
C LEU A 49 10.36 -15.96 -25.91
N ASN A 50 9.42 -15.22 -26.50
CA ASN A 50 9.72 -14.24 -27.54
C ASN A 50 10.61 -13.09 -27.01
N ALA A 51 10.38 -12.63 -25.78
CA ALA A 51 11.18 -11.59 -25.16
C ALA A 51 12.62 -12.09 -24.92
N MET A 52 12.77 -13.34 -24.45
CA MET A 52 14.07 -13.99 -24.30
C MET A 52 14.82 -14.16 -25.62
N ASP A 53 14.11 -14.38 -26.73
CA ASP A 53 14.65 -14.40 -28.09
C ASP A 53 15.00 -13.00 -28.63
N GLY A 54 14.77 -11.92 -27.85
CA GLY A 54 14.98 -10.54 -28.27
C GLY A 54 13.98 -10.05 -29.33
N LYS A 55 12.80 -10.67 -29.41
CA LYS A 55 11.73 -10.22 -30.32
C LYS A 55 10.95 -9.05 -29.70
N TYR A 56 10.32 -8.28 -30.58
CA TYR A 56 9.39 -7.23 -30.16
C TYR A 56 8.13 -7.85 -29.53
N ILE A 57 7.76 -7.36 -28.35
CA ILE A 57 6.51 -7.69 -27.68
C ILE A 57 5.54 -6.54 -27.92
N GLU A 58 4.38 -6.86 -28.47
CA GLU A 58 3.33 -5.89 -28.78
C GLU A 58 2.83 -5.22 -27.51
N SER A 59 2.54 -3.92 -27.61
CA SER A 59 2.09 -3.09 -26.49
C SER A 59 0.58 -2.96 -26.46
N ASN A 60 0.03 -2.77 -25.25
CA ASN A 60 -1.38 -2.49 -25.03
C ASN A 60 -1.58 -1.60 -23.78
N PHE A 61 -2.78 -1.12 -23.51
CA PHE A 61 -3.08 -0.47 -22.23
C PHE A 61 -3.03 -1.46 -21.08
N GLY A 62 -2.51 -1.03 -19.93
CA GLY A 62 -2.75 -1.71 -18.65
C GLY A 62 -4.05 -1.22 -18.02
N GLY A 63 -4.71 -2.04 -17.21
CA GLY A 63 -5.95 -1.64 -16.55
C GLY A 63 -6.72 -2.79 -15.92
N ASP A 64 -7.88 -2.45 -15.36
CA ASP A 64 -8.85 -3.45 -14.92
C ASP A 64 -9.64 -3.93 -16.15
N PRO A 65 -9.65 -5.23 -16.48
CA PRO A 65 -10.26 -5.73 -17.72
C PRO A 65 -11.79 -5.61 -17.76
N ILE A 66 -12.45 -5.33 -16.63
CA ILE A 66 -13.90 -5.08 -16.59
C ILE A 66 -14.17 -3.61 -16.94
N LEU A 67 -13.43 -2.66 -16.36
CA LEU A 67 -13.57 -1.23 -16.66
C LEU A 67 -12.96 -0.85 -18.02
N ARG A 68 -11.88 -1.53 -18.40
CA ARG A 68 -11.08 -1.30 -19.60
C ARG A 68 -10.83 -2.63 -20.32
N PRO A 69 -11.84 -3.16 -21.05
CA PRO A 69 -11.71 -4.43 -21.79
C PRO A 69 -10.60 -4.42 -22.85
N ASP A 70 -10.20 -3.23 -23.30
CA ASP A 70 -9.05 -3.00 -24.18
C ASP A 70 -7.70 -3.32 -23.51
N ALA A 71 -7.65 -3.57 -22.19
CA ALA A 71 -6.47 -4.12 -21.53
C ALA A 71 -6.18 -5.59 -21.93
N LEU A 72 -7.16 -6.26 -22.54
CA LEU A 72 -6.98 -7.59 -23.13
C LEU A 72 -6.67 -7.49 -24.63
N PRO A 73 -5.94 -8.46 -25.22
CA PRO A 73 -5.36 -9.65 -24.57
C PRO A 73 -4.17 -9.33 -23.67
N SER A 74 -3.91 -10.22 -22.71
CA SER A 74 -2.70 -10.21 -21.88
C SER A 74 -1.47 -10.74 -22.65
N GLY A 75 -0.32 -10.88 -22.00
CA GLY A 75 0.94 -11.21 -22.68
C GLY A 75 1.50 -10.06 -23.54
N ARG A 76 1.12 -8.81 -23.22
CA ARG A 76 1.54 -7.59 -23.91
C ARG A 76 2.47 -6.76 -23.04
N ASN A 77 3.34 -5.97 -23.67
CA ASN A 77 4.17 -4.99 -22.99
C ASN A 77 3.34 -3.73 -22.72
N PHE A 78 2.56 -3.76 -21.64
CA PHE A 78 1.57 -2.74 -21.36
C PHE A 78 2.20 -1.38 -21.06
N TYR A 79 1.44 -0.31 -21.28
CA TYR A 79 1.79 1.05 -20.90
C TYR A 79 0.61 1.73 -20.20
N ALA A 80 0.90 2.82 -19.49
CA ALA A 80 -0.12 3.68 -18.90
C ALA A 80 -0.69 4.65 -19.96
N PHE A 81 -0.81 5.94 -19.65
CA PHE A 81 -1.20 6.96 -20.61
C PHE A 81 -0.50 8.29 -20.33
N ASP A 82 -0.71 9.26 -21.21
CA ASP A 82 -0.20 10.63 -21.07
C ASP A 82 -0.91 11.34 -19.91
N GLU A 83 -0.20 11.64 -18.82
CA GLU A 83 -0.75 12.28 -17.60
C GLU A 83 -1.53 13.58 -17.87
N GLN A 84 -1.31 14.23 -19.01
CA GLN A 84 -2.06 15.43 -19.40
C GLN A 84 -3.51 15.12 -19.77
N LEU A 85 -3.88 13.87 -20.02
CA LEU A 85 -5.24 13.48 -20.39
C LEU A 85 -6.21 13.46 -19.20
N ILE A 86 -5.69 13.47 -17.97
CA ILE A 86 -6.52 13.40 -16.76
C ILE A 86 -6.47 14.72 -15.95
N PRO A 87 -7.54 15.10 -15.24
CA PRO A 87 -8.88 14.54 -15.33
C PRO A 87 -9.49 14.69 -16.73
N THR A 88 -10.20 13.66 -17.19
CA THR A 88 -11.03 13.76 -18.40
C THR A 88 -12.24 14.67 -18.13
N GLU A 89 -12.91 15.16 -19.18
CA GLU A 89 -14.14 15.96 -19.00
C GLU A 89 -15.22 15.16 -18.26
N HIS A 90 -15.31 13.85 -18.50
CA HIS A 90 -16.23 12.97 -17.79
C HIS A 90 -15.83 12.77 -16.32
N ALA A 91 -14.54 12.53 -16.05
CA ALA A 91 -14.02 12.44 -14.68
C ALA A 91 -14.22 13.75 -13.90
N TRP A 92 -14.21 14.90 -14.58
CA TRP A 92 -14.54 16.18 -13.99
C TRP A 92 -16.01 16.28 -13.54
N GLU A 93 -16.96 15.89 -14.40
CA GLU A 93 -18.38 15.87 -14.05
C GLU A 93 -18.65 14.92 -12.88
N LEU A 94 -18.10 13.69 -12.94
CA LEU A 94 -18.24 12.71 -11.88
C LEU A 94 -17.58 13.18 -10.57
N GLY A 95 -16.37 13.73 -10.63
CA GLY A 95 -15.67 14.26 -9.45
C GLY A 95 -16.41 15.43 -8.80
N MET A 96 -17.12 16.26 -9.56
CA MET A 96 -18.00 17.29 -9.01
C MET A 96 -19.19 16.71 -8.24
N ASP A 97 -19.83 15.68 -8.80
CA ASP A 97 -20.99 15.03 -8.19
C ASP A 97 -20.58 14.33 -6.88
N LEU A 98 -19.48 13.56 -6.93
CA LEU A 98 -18.92 12.87 -5.77
C LEU A 98 -18.43 13.83 -4.69
N ALA A 99 -17.83 14.97 -5.05
CA ALA A 99 -17.49 16.01 -4.07
C ALA A 99 -18.71 16.55 -3.31
N ASN A 100 -19.85 16.72 -3.99
CA ASN A 100 -21.09 17.13 -3.33
C ASN A 100 -21.61 16.01 -2.42
N GLU A 101 -21.54 14.75 -2.87
CA GLU A 101 -21.91 13.58 -2.08
C GLU A 101 -21.04 13.45 -0.81
N THR A 102 -19.72 13.64 -0.91
CA THR A 102 -18.79 13.70 0.23
C THR A 102 -19.21 14.75 1.25
N ILE A 103 -19.55 15.97 0.78
CA ILE A 103 -20.00 17.07 1.66
C ILE A 103 -21.33 16.71 2.33
N GLU A 104 -22.28 16.15 1.59
CA GLU A 104 -23.60 15.76 2.10
C GLU A 104 -23.50 14.65 3.15
N MET A 105 -22.70 13.63 2.90
CA MET A 105 -22.44 12.55 3.85
C MET A 105 -21.80 13.07 5.13
N TYR A 106 -20.74 13.89 5.02
CA TYR A 106 -20.10 14.49 6.18
C TYR A 106 -21.09 15.34 6.98
N MET A 107 -21.89 16.18 6.32
CA MET A 107 -22.88 17.03 6.99
C MET A 107 -23.95 16.23 7.73
N ALA A 108 -24.38 15.08 7.18
CA ALA A 108 -25.38 14.22 7.80
C ALA A 108 -24.90 13.62 9.14
N GLU A 109 -23.59 13.35 9.25
CA GLU A 109 -22.96 12.81 10.47
C GLU A 109 -22.50 13.92 11.44
N ASN A 110 -22.25 15.13 10.92
CA ASN A 110 -21.65 16.25 11.66
C ASN A 110 -22.58 17.45 11.83
N ASN A 111 -23.82 17.23 12.27
CA ASN A 111 -24.77 18.29 12.65
C ASN A 111 -24.95 19.41 11.60
N GLU A 112 -24.99 19.05 10.31
CA GLU A 112 -25.14 19.99 9.18
C GLU A 112 -23.98 21.00 9.05
N THR A 113 -22.80 20.70 9.62
CA THR A 113 -21.57 21.46 9.37
C THR A 113 -20.77 20.86 8.23
N ARG A 114 -20.26 21.71 7.33
CA ARG A 114 -19.41 21.29 6.22
C ARG A 114 -17.99 21.00 6.72
N PRO A 115 -17.26 20.07 6.06
CA PRO A 115 -15.87 19.87 6.39
C PRO A 115 -15.07 21.10 5.97
N LYS A 116 -14.13 21.52 6.81
CA LYS A 116 -13.18 22.59 6.56
C LYS A 116 -11.96 22.11 5.80
N LYS A 117 -11.49 20.90 6.09
CA LYS A 117 -10.36 20.27 5.42
C LYS A 117 -10.59 18.79 5.20
N VAL A 118 -10.33 18.35 3.97
CA VAL A 118 -10.48 16.95 3.55
C VAL A 118 -9.14 16.43 3.06
N ALA A 119 -8.69 15.31 3.59
CA ALA A 119 -7.47 14.65 3.14
C ALA A 119 -7.75 13.61 2.05
N PHE A 120 -6.86 13.52 1.06
CA PHE A 120 -6.96 12.60 -0.07
C PHE A 120 -5.70 11.76 -0.18
N ILE A 121 -5.85 10.49 -0.55
CA ILE A 121 -4.73 9.60 -0.87
C ILE A 121 -4.74 9.32 -2.37
N LEU A 122 -3.69 9.75 -3.07
CA LEU A 122 -3.55 9.58 -4.52
C LEU A 122 -2.53 8.49 -4.85
N TRP A 123 -3.01 7.47 -5.56
CA TRP A 123 -2.19 6.36 -6.06
C TRP A 123 -2.20 6.34 -7.58
N ALA A 124 -1.03 6.14 -8.18
CA ALA A 124 -0.92 6.13 -9.63
C ALA A 124 -1.83 5.09 -10.31
N GLY A 125 -1.95 3.89 -9.72
CA GLY A 125 -2.80 2.82 -10.25
C GLY A 125 -4.29 3.16 -10.22
N GLU A 126 -4.76 3.86 -9.18
CA GLU A 126 -6.15 4.30 -9.10
C GLU A 126 -6.41 5.47 -10.05
N SER A 127 -5.56 6.52 -10.03
CA SER A 127 -5.64 7.65 -10.97
C SER A 127 -5.62 7.23 -12.43
N THR A 128 -4.91 6.13 -12.72
CA THR A 128 -4.90 5.51 -14.05
C THR A 128 -6.24 4.89 -14.42
N ARG A 129 -6.92 4.20 -13.49
CA ARG A 129 -8.17 3.48 -13.78
C ARG A 129 -9.38 4.39 -13.82
N HIS A 130 -9.46 5.34 -12.88
CA HIS A 130 -10.57 6.27 -12.79
C HIS A 130 -10.32 7.58 -13.56
N GLU A 131 -9.25 7.66 -14.35
CA GLU A 131 -8.98 8.76 -15.28
C GLU A 131 -9.05 10.17 -14.66
N GLY A 132 -8.65 10.30 -13.39
CA GLY A 132 -8.55 11.58 -12.68
C GLY A 132 -9.76 12.04 -11.83
N VAL A 133 -10.75 11.18 -11.54
CA VAL A 133 -11.92 11.54 -10.70
C VAL A 133 -11.54 12.13 -9.33
N MET A 134 -10.57 11.56 -8.59
CA MET A 134 -10.15 12.13 -7.29
C MET A 134 -9.49 13.51 -7.46
N GLU A 135 -8.67 13.71 -8.48
CA GLU A 135 -8.06 14.99 -8.80
C GLU A 135 -9.14 16.03 -9.15
N ALA A 136 -10.19 15.63 -9.86
CA ALA A 136 -11.34 16.49 -10.13
C ALA A 136 -12.10 16.88 -8.85
N GLU A 137 -12.34 15.94 -7.93
CA GLU A 137 -12.93 16.25 -6.62
C GLU A 137 -12.07 17.23 -5.83
N ILE A 138 -10.75 17.00 -5.73
CA ILE A 138 -9.81 17.91 -5.06
C ILE A 138 -9.91 19.33 -5.64
N LEU A 139 -9.81 19.46 -6.97
CA LEU A 139 -9.91 20.75 -7.65
C LEU A 139 -11.25 21.43 -7.37
N TYR A 140 -12.35 20.68 -7.46
CA TYR A 140 -13.67 21.23 -7.22
C TYR A 140 -13.87 21.67 -5.76
N LEU A 141 -13.41 20.91 -4.76
CA LEU A 141 -13.47 21.30 -3.34
C LEU A 141 -12.75 22.64 -3.08
N LEU A 142 -11.57 22.82 -3.67
CA LEU A 142 -10.82 24.09 -3.68
C LEU A 142 -11.55 25.22 -4.45
N GLY A 143 -12.56 24.86 -5.25
CA GLY A 143 -13.34 25.75 -6.10
C GLY A 143 -12.55 26.20 -7.34
N VAL A 144 -11.77 25.29 -7.89
CA VAL A 144 -10.93 25.46 -9.07
C VAL A 144 -11.38 24.43 -10.10
N LYS A 145 -11.29 24.75 -11.39
CA LYS A 145 -11.62 23.81 -12.47
C LYS A 145 -10.46 23.67 -13.45
N PRO A 146 -10.27 22.48 -14.05
CA PRO A 146 -9.28 22.26 -15.09
C PRO A 146 -9.62 23.02 -16.39
N VAL A 147 -8.57 23.33 -17.15
CA VAL A 147 -8.63 23.94 -18.48
C VAL A 147 -8.08 22.95 -19.49
N TRP A 148 -8.90 22.55 -20.46
CA TRP A 148 -8.51 21.63 -21.52
C TRP A 148 -8.13 22.34 -22.82
N ASP A 149 -7.12 21.82 -23.51
CA ASP A 149 -6.79 22.12 -24.90
C ASP A 149 -6.55 20.80 -25.65
N ASN A 150 -7.33 20.56 -26.71
CA ASN A 150 -7.30 19.31 -27.50
C ASN A 150 -7.36 18.03 -26.64
N GLY A 151 -8.23 18.02 -25.62
CA GLY A 151 -8.43 16.88 -24.71
C GLY A 151 -7.35 16.72 -23.62
N LYS A 152 -6.39 17.64 -23.53
CA LYS A 152 -5.35 17.65 -22.50
C LYS A 152 -5.58 18.77 -21.50
N VAL A 153 -5.44 18.48 -20.21
CA VAL A 153 -5.42 19.45 -19.13
C VAL A 153 -4.12 20.23 -19.19
N VAL A 154 -4.22 21.51 -19.54
CA VAL A 154 -3.08 22.42 -19.72
C VAL A 154 -2.93 23.45 -18.60
N ASP A 155 -4.01 23.72 -17.87
CA ASP A 155 -4.01 24.66 -16.73
C ASP A 155 -5.22 24.42 -15.81
N VAL A 156 -5.37 25.24 -14.77
CA VAL A 156 -6.53 25.34 -13.88
C VAL A 156 -6.94 26.81 -13.66
N GLU A 157 -8.23 27.07 -13.42
CA GLU A 157 -8.77 28.42 -13.16
C GLU A 157 -9.81 28.43 -12.03
N LEU A 158 -9.99 29.57 -11.34
CA LEU A 158 -11.00 29.67 -10.28
C LEU A 158 -12.42 29.58 -10.83
N ILE A 159 -13.25 28.83 -10.11
CA ILE A 159 -14.71 28.95 -10.14
C ILE A 159 -15.08 30.20 -9.35
N GLU A 160 -15.96 31.05 -9.89
CA GLU A 160 -16.43 32.24 -9.18
C GLU A 160 -17.17 31.83 -7.90
N SER A 161 -16.95 32.54 -6.79
CA SER A 161 -17.59 32.20 -5.51
C SER A 161 -19.12 32.24 -5.57
N SER A 162 -19.71 33.05 -6.45
CA SER A 162 -21.16 33.07 -6.72
C SER A 162 -21.68 31.84 -7.48
N GLU A 163 -20.82 31.17 -8.23
CA GLU A 163 -21.13 29.91 -8.93
C GLU A 163 -20.98 28.71 -7.98
N LEU A 164 -19.92 28.72 -7.16
CA LEU A 164 -19.59 27.63 -6.23
C LEU A 164 -20.67 27.42 -5.15
N ASN A 165 -21.37 28.47 -4.71
CA ASN A 165 -22.47 28.41 -3.73
C ASN A 165 -22.15 27.71 -2.39
N ARG A 166 -20.87 27.55 -2.05
CA ARG A 166 -20.36 27.03 -0.78
C ARG A 166 -18.99 27.64 -0.46
N PRO A 167 -18.48 27.48 0.77
CA PRO A 167 -17.08 27.75 1.07
C PRO A 167 -16.13 26.97 0.16
N ARG A 168 -14.94 27.52 -0.08
CA ARG A 168 -13.80 26.72 -0.55
C ARG A 168 -13.33 25.86 0.60
N ILE A 169 -13.25 24.55 0.36
CA ILE A 169 -12.84 23.54 1.34
C ILE A 169 -11.35 23.31 1.14
N ASP A 170 -10.59 23.34 2.23
CA ASP A 170 -9.15 23.07 2.19
C ASP A 170 -8.90 21.58 1.98
N VAL A 171 -7.71 21.24 1.48
CA VAL A 171 -7.35 19.85 1.22
C VAL A 171 -5.99 19.52 1.81
N LEU A 172 -5.76 18.25 2.13
CA LEU A 172 -4.43 17.67 2.30
C LEU A 172 -4.30 16.55 1.29
N VAL A 173 -3.20 16.45 0.57
CA VAL A 173 -3.02 15.43 -0.47
C VAL A 173 -1.82 14.59 -0.14
N GLN A 174 -2.06 13.32 0.20
CA GLN A 174 -1.04 12.33 0.42
C GLN A 174 -0.79 11.55 -0.86
N ILE A 175 0.40 11.67 -1.45
CA ILE A 175 0.77 10.98 -2.68
C ILE A 175 1.63 9.75 -2.38
N SER A 176 1.44 8.67 -3.15
CA SER A 176 2.43 7.59 -3.19
C SER A 176 3.65 7.99 -4.00
N GLY A 177 4.79 7.32 -3.78
CA GLY A 177 6.00 7.57 -4.58
C GLY A 177 5.77 7.30 -6.07
N LEU A 178 4.97 6.28 -6.40
CA LEU A 178 4.61 6.01 -7.79
C LEU A 178 3.73 7.12 -8.39
N TYR A 179 2.85 7.74 -7.59
CA TYR A 179 2.05 8.89 -8.05
C TYR A 179 2.94 10.10 -8.36
N ARG A 180 3.90 10.43 -7.48
CA ARG A 180 4.91 11.47 -7.73
C ARG A 180 5.61 11.27 -9.08
N ASP A 181 6.02 10.04 -9.37
CA ASP A 181 6.81 9.72 -10.55
C ASP A 181 5.97 9.65 -11.83
N THR A 182 4.69 9.29 -11.73
CA THR A 182 3.79 9.09 -12.88
C THR A 182 3.01 10.36 -13.24
N PHE A 183 2.65 11.17 -12.25
CA PHE A 183 1.73 12.31 -12.40
C PHE A 183 2.33 13.65 -11.91
N PRO A 184 3.58 14.00 -12.24
CA PRO A 184 4.20 15.22 -11.72
C PRO A 184 3.47 16.50 -12.15
N HIS A 185 2.88 16.54 -13.35
CA HIS A 185 2.10 17.69 -13.79
C HIS A 185 0.82 17.86 -12.98
N LYS A 186 0.26 16.77 -12.41
CA LYS A 186 -0.91 16.86 -11.53
C LYS A 186 -0.54 17.47 -10.17
N VAL A 187 0.63 17.14 -9.64
CA VAL A 187 1.17 17.76 -8.42
C VAL A 187 1.29 19.28 -8.60
N GLU A 188 1.87 19.74 -9.71
CA GLU A 188 1.95 21.18 -10.05
C GLU A 188 0.56 21.85 -10.10
N LEU A 189 -0.40 21.21 -10.76
CA LEU A 189 -1.74 21.79 -10.94
C LEU A 189 -2.55 21.84 -9.63
N ILE A 190 -2.40 20.85 -8.76
CA ILE A 190 -3.05 20.84 -7.44
C ILE A 190 -2.47 21.94 -6.55
N ASP A 191 -1.13 22.09 -6.51
CA ASP A 191 -0.49 23.17 -5.76
C ASP A 191 -0.90 24.56 -6.31
N LYS A 192 -0.97 24.70 -7.64
CA LYS A 192 -1.54 25.91 -8.26
C LYS A 192 -3.00 26.13 -7.87
N ALA A 193 -3.81 25.09 -7.77
CA ALA A 193 -5.20 25.20 -7.34
C ALA A 193 -5.31 25.70 -5.89
N VAL A 194 -4.45 25.22 -4.98
CA VAL A 194 -4.37 25.72 -3.60
C VAL A 194 -4.01 27.21 -3.59
N TYR A 195 -3.02 27.62 -4.37
CA TYR A 195 -2.67 29.03 -4.53
C TYR A 195 -3.85 29.90 -5.00
N LEU A 196 -4.53 29.46 -6.06
CA LEU A 196 -5.68 30.17 -6.59
C LEU A 196 -6.79 30.27 -5.54
N ALA A 197 -7.08 29.17 -4.84
CA ALA A 197 -8.11 29.12 -3.81
C ALA A 197 -7.79 30.09 -2.65
N TYR A 198 -6.53 30.16 -2.22
CA TYR A 198 -6.06 31.15 -1.24
C TYR A 198 -6.29 32.60 -1.72
N ASN A 199 -5.93 32.89 -2.97
CA ASN A 199 -5.94 34.23 -3.56
C ASN A 199 -7.31 34.72 -4.06
N ALA A 200 -8.35 33.87 -4.03
CA ALA A 200 -9.69 34.22 -4.52
C ALA A 200 -10.25 35.53 -3.92
N PRO A 201 -10.90 36.42 -4.70
CA PRO A 201 -11.44 36.18 -6.03
C PRO A 201 -10.47 36.45 -7.20
N ASP A 202 -9.23 36.85 -6.94
CA ASP A 202 -8.29 37.21 -8.00
C ASP A 202 -7.70 35.93 -8.62
N ASN A 203 -8.10 35.66 -9.86
CA ASN A 203 -7.49 34.64 -10.73
C ASN A 203 -6.02 35.05 -10.96
N GLY A 204 -5.13 34.50 -10.14
CA GLY A 204 -3.74 34.95 -9.94
C GLY A 204 -2.88 35.07 -11.21
N TYR A 205 -1.99 34.10 -11.44
CA TYR A 205 -0.98 34.14 -12.50
C TYR A 205 -1.18 33.02 -13.54
N THR A 206 -0.65 33.23 -14.75
CA THR A 206 -0.66 32.21 -15.82
C THR A 206 0.66 31.45 -15.86
N LYS A 207 0.69 30.20 -16.37
CA LYS A 207 1.91 29.37 -16.45
C LYS A 207 3.07 30.01 -17.24
N LYS A 208 2.83 31.10 -17.97
CA LYS A 208 3.86 31.85 -18.72
C LYS A 208 4.66 32.82 -17.84
N GLU A 209 4.23 33.04 -16.60
CA GLU A 209 4.84 33.95 -15.63
C GLU A 209 5.32 33.13 -14.43
N GLU A 210 6.39 33.59 -13.78
CA GLU A 210 6.84 33.04 -12.49
C GLU A 210 5.73 33.24 -11.45
N ARG A 211 5.39 32.21 -10.65
CA ARG A 211 4.32 32.32 -9.65
C ARG A 211 4.66 33.41 -8.65
N PRO A 212 3.84 34.45 -8.52
CA PRO A 212 4.06 35.45 -7.49
C PRO A 212 3.70 34.85 -6.12
N ILE A 213 4.56 35.10 -5.13
CA ILE A 213 4.20 34.82 -3.72
C ILE A 213 3.00 35.70 -3.37
N PRO A 214 1.89 35.14 -2.85
CA PRO A 214 0.72 35.95 -2.54
C PRO A 214 0.99 36.83 -1.32
N GLU A 215 0.42 38.03 -1.29
CA GLU A 215 0.44 38.85 -0.07
C GLU A 215 -0.46 38.21 0.99
N TYR A 216 -0.16 38.44 2.28
CA TYR A 216 -1.03 37.98 3.36
C TYR A 216 -2.43 38.60 3.24
N ILE A 217 -3.45 37.75 3.08
CA ILE A 217 -4.86 38.17 2.99
C ILE A 217 -5.56 37.84 4.31
N PRO A 218 -6.02 38.84 5.09
CA PRO A 218 -6.76 38.57 6.32
C PRO A 218 -7.99 37.68 6.08
N TYR A 219 -8.21 36.73 6.98
CA TYR A 219 -9.42 35.91 7.01
C TYR A 219 -10.53 36.62 7.82
N ASP A 220 -11.74 36.67 7.26
CA ASP A 220 -12.91 37.21 7.92
C ASP A 220 -14.10 36.23 7.79
N PRO A 221 -14.33 35.37 8.80
CA PRO A 221 -15.38 34.35 8.75
C PRO A 221 -16.79 34.95 8.68
N ALA A 222 -16.97 36.24 9.03
CA ALA A 222 -18.28 36.89 8.94
C ALA A 222 -18.65 37.30 7.51
N ASN A 223 -17.67 37.43 6.61
CA ASN A 223 -17.86 37.98 5.26
C ASN A 223 -17.38 37.06 4.13
N ASN A 224 -16.49 36.09 4.41
CA ASN A 224 -15.99 35.15 3.41
C ASN A 224 -15.48 33.85 4.07
N THR A 225 -16.21 32.76 3.88
CA THR A 225 -15.78 31.41 4.30
C THR A 225 -14.89 30.81 3.21
N ASN A 226 -13.59 30.88 3.41
CA ASN A 226 -12.57 30.23 2.59
C ASN A 226 -11.61 29.50 3.53
N TYR A 227 -11.81 28.19 3.67
CA TYR A 227 -11.07 27.39 4.65
C TYR A 227 -9.60 27.21 4.26
N VAL A 228 -9.27 27.25 2.96
CA VAL A 228 -7.88 27.30 2.48
C VAL A 228 -7.16 28.52 3.06
N ARG A 229 -7.81 29.70 3.01
CA ARG A 229 -7.24 30.94 3.58
C ARG A 229 -7.17 30.90 5.09
N GLU A 230 -8.19 30.39 5.77
CA GLU A 230 -8.20 30.24 7.23
C GLU A 230 -7.00 29.42 7.69
N ASN A 231 -6.83 28.21 7.15
CA ASN A 231 -5.77 27.29 7.55
C ASN A 231 -4.38 27.80 7.14
N THR A 232 -4.21 28.31 5.92
CA THR A 232 -2.93 28.91 5.50
C THR A 232 -2.53 30.07 6.42
N ASN A 233 -3.48 30.92 6.83
CA ASN A 233 -3.18 32.03 7.74
C ASN A 233 -2.80 31.56 9.15
N ASN A 234 -3.36 30.45 9.63
CA ASN A 234 -2.99 29.85 10.91
C ASN A 234 -1.55 29.35 10.88
N ILE A 235 -1.19 28.55 9.85
CA ILE A 235 0.17 28.03 9.65
C ILE A 235 1.15 29.20 9.46
N TYR A 236 0.81 30.19 8.62
CA TYR A 236 1.60 31.39 8.41
C TYR A 236 1.90 32.14 9.72
N ALA A 237 0.93 32.27 10.61
CA ALA A 237 1.12 33.00 11.88
C ALA A 237 2.15 32.32 12.78
N GLY A 238 2.16 30.99 12.83
CA GLY A 238 3.19 30.21 13.53
C GLY A 238 4.56 30.40 12.88
N LEU A 239 4.64 30.16 11.57
CA LEU A 239 5.89 30.24 10.81
C LEU A 239 6.50 31.62 10.80
N ASN A 240 5.71 32.70 10.69
CA ASN A 240 6.26 34.05 10.67
C ASN A 240 6.80 34.47 12.04
N GLY A 241 6.31 33.85 13.13
CA GLY A 241 6.92 33.98 14.45
C GLY A 241 8.32 33.37 14.52
N THR A 242 8.52 32.21 13.88
CA THR A 242 9.78 31.45 13.84
C THR A 242 10.76 32.00 12.80
N LEU A 243 10.35 32.05 11.53
CA LEU A 243 11.18 32.44 10.39
C LEU A 243 11.46 33.94 10.33
N GLN A 244 10.52 34.78 10.82
CA GLN A 244 10.55 36.25 10.68
C GLN A 244 10.78 36.73 9.23
N ASN A 245 10.25 35.98 8.27
CA ASN A 245 10.37 36.26 6.85
C ASN A 245 9.03 35.98 6.16
N GLU A 246 8.33 37.05 5.77
CA GLU A 246 6.96 36.96 5.23
C GLU A 246 6.90 36.08 3.96
N THR A 247 7.93 36.16 3.11
CA THR A 247 8.00 35.36 1.88
C THR A 247 8.13 33.87 2.19
N ALA A 248 9.10 33.49 3.01
CA ALA A 248 9.32 32.09 3.37
C ALA A 248 8.09 31.52 4.09
N SER A 249 7.56 32.25 5.08
CA SER A 249 6.38 31.82 5.84
C SER A 249 5.16 31.64 4.95
N MET A 250 4.92 32.53 3.98
CA MET A 250 3.79 32.39 3.06
C MET A 250 3.95 31.19 2.14
N THR A 251 5.13 31.02 1.52
CA THR A 251 5.41 29.88 0.63
C THR A 251 5.17 28.54 1.33
N ILE A 252 5.72 28.36 2.53
CA ILE A 252 5.57 27.10 3.28
C ILE A 252 4.13 26.90 3.76
N SER A 253 3.42 27.96 4.16
CA SER A 253 2.03 27.87 4.63
C SER A 253 1.00 27.46 3.55
N LEU A 254 1.40 27.47 2.27
CA LEU A 254 0.57 27.04 1.15
C LEU A 254 0.75 25.56 0.79
N LEU A 255 1.74 24.87 1.37
CA LEU A 255 1.99 23.46 1.07
C LEU A 255 0.83 22.60 1.55
N ARG A 256 0.33 21.73 0.67
CA ARG A 256 -0.76 20.77 0.96
C ARG A 256 -0.50 19.36 0.45
N ILE A 257 0.56 19.14 -0.32
CA ILE A 257 0.86 17.84 -0.94
C ILE A 257 2.06 17.24 -0.24
N PHE A 258 1.94 16.01 0.25
CA PHE A 258 2.95 15.32 1.04
C PHE A 258 3.11 13.87 0.59
N GLY A 259 4.30 13.29 0.77
CA GLY A 259 4.61 11.96 0.29
C GLY A 259 5.93 11.41 0.85
N PRO A 260 6.39 10.26 0.32
CA PRO A 260 7.71 9.73 0.66
C PRO A 260 8.82 10.67 0.19
N GLU A 261 10.03 10.53 0.75
CA GLU A 261 11.23 11.22 0.25
C GLU A 261 11.43 10.97 -1.26
N ASP A 262 12.03 11.92 -1.98
CA ASP A 262 12.35 11.73 -3.39
C ASP A 262 13.19 10.46 -3.62
N GLY A 263 12.81 9.66 -4.60
CA GLY A 263 13.40 8.33 -4.85
C GLY A 263 13.01 7.22 -3.86
N ALA A 264 12.32 7.53 -2.75
CA ALA A 264 11.77 6.54 -1.83
C ALA A 264 10.31 6.17 -2.15
N TYR A 265 9.89 5.00 -1.66
CA TYR A 265 8.54 4.43 -1.84
C TYR A 265 8.05 3.77 -0.55
N GLY A 266 6.72 3.64 -0.43
CA GLY A 266 6.05 3.01 0.71
C GLY A 266 6.11 3.84 1.99
N THR A 267 5.17 3.60 2.88
CA THR A 267 5.08 4.29 4.18
C THR A 267 6.01 3.67 5.22
N GLY A 268 6.57 2.48 4.95
CA GLY A 268 7.35 1.69 5.90
C GLY A 268 6.49 0.91 6.91
N MET A 269 5.18 1.15 6.93
CA MET A 269 4.29 0.62 7.96
C MET A 269 3.99 -0.87 7.78
N ALA A 270 3.94 -1.40 6.55
CA ALA A 270 3.63 -2.81 6.31
C ALA A 270 4.50 -3.76 7.16
N ASN A 271 5.81 -3.54 7.16
CA ASN A 271 6.77 -4.32 7.96
C ASN A 271 6.69 -4.02 9.47
N ALA A 272 6.45 -2.76 9.84
CA ALA A 272 6.37 -2.35 11.25
C ALA A 272 5.11 -2.90 11.94
N ILE A 273 3.96 -2.82 11.28
CA ILE A 273 2.67 -3.35 11.76
C ILE A 273 2.73 -4.87 11.86
N SER A 274 3.32 -5.49 10.83
CA SER A 274 3.66 -6.90 10.80
C SER A 274 4.42 -7.33 12.06
N ALA A 275 5.55 -6.66 12.36
CA ALA A 275 6.42 -6.93 13.51
C ALA A 275 5.83 -6.39 14.84
N SER A 276 4.70 -6.95 15.25
CA SER A 276 3.86 -6.51 16.38
C SER A 276 4.50 -6.60 17.76
N ASP A 277 5.66 -7.25 17.90
CA ASP A 277 6.47 -7.28 19.12
C ASP A 277 7.37 -6.04 19.28
N THR A 278 7.53 -5.24 18.22
CA THR A 278 8.39 -4.06 18.21
C THR A 278 7.69 -2.78 18.68
N TRP A 279 6.36 -2.83 18.90
CA TRP A 279 5.57 -1.69 19.34
C TRP A 279 4.43 -2.10 20.28
N ASP A 280 4.19 -1.28 21.31
CA ASP A 280 3.14 -1.49 22.30
C ASP A 280 1.95 -0.53 22.12
N ASN A 281 2.12 0.56 21.37
CA ASN A 281 1.09 1.56 21.11
C ASN A 281 1.25 2.18 19.71
N ASN A 282 0.18 2.80 19.25
CA ASN A 282 0.09 3.33 17.88
C ASN A 282 0.95 4.58 17.65
N THR A 283 1.46 5.25 18.69
CA THR A 283 2.37 6.40 18.52
C THR A 283 3.67 5.99 17.82
N VAL A 284 4.20 4.79 18.10
CA VAL A 284 5.40 4.30 17.39
C VAL A 284 5.15 4.16 15.88
N LEU A 285 3.93 3.77 15.50
CA LEU A 285 3.52 3.66 14.10
C LEU A 285 3.24 5.05 13.49
N ALA A 286 2.64 5.95 14.26
CA ALA A 286 2.42 7.34 13.85
C ALA A 286 3.74 8.07 13.59
N ASP A 287 4.72 7.95 14.50
CA ASP A 287 6.07 8.52 14.35
C ASP A 287 6.74 8.01 13.07
N LEU A 288 6.68 6.70 12.80
CA LEU A 288 7.22 6.12 11.56
C LEU A 288 6.53 6.70 10.32
N TYR A 289 5.21 6.85 10.35
CA TYR A 289 4.47 7.46 9.25
C TYR A 289 4.90 8.92 9.05
N MET A 290 4.98 9.72 10.11
CA MET A 290 5.45 11.11 10.06
C MET A 290 6.85 11.22 9.45
N GLU A 291 7.80 10.40 9.89
CA GLU A 291 9.18 10.37 9.35
C GLU A 291 9.18 10.06 7.85
N ARG A 292 8.38 9.07 7.44
CA ARG A 292 8.42 8.54 6.08
C ARG A 292 7.61 9.36 5.09
N MET A 293 6.56 10.06 5.52
CA MET A 293 5.49 10.55 4.65
C MET A 293 5.26 12.06 4.71
N SER A 294 6.10 12.82 5.44
CA SER A 294 5.98 14.27 5.66
C SER A 294 6.70 15.14 4.61
N ASN A 295 7.29 14.56 3.57
CA ASN A 295 8.04 15.31 2.57
C ASN A 295 7.06 16.05 1.64
N ALA A 296 7.19 17.38 1.54
CA ALA A 296 6.26 18.19 0.78
C ALA A 296 6.53 18.16 -0.74
N TYR A 297 5.48 18.38 -1.52
CA TYR A 297 5.52 18.43 -2.98
C TYR A 297 4.69 19.60 -3.52
N GLY A 298 5.07 20.14 -4.67
CA GLY A 298 4.44 21.29 -5.31
C GLY A 298 5.27 21.82 -6.48
N GLU A 299 4.95 23.02 -6.95
CA GLU A 299 5.63 23.65 -8.10
C GLU A 299 7.10 23.98 -7.80
N TYR A 300 7.45 24.27 -6.54
CA TYR A 300 8.80 24.68 -6.10
C TYR A 300 9.39 23.83 -4.98
N VAL A 301 8.73 22.73 -4.63
CA VAL A 301 9.21 21.76 -3.66
C VAL A 301 8.94 20.37 -4.19
N TRP A 302 9.92 19.50 -4.10
CA TRP A 302 9.92 18.15 -4.64
C TRP A 302 10.59 17.17 -3.67
N GLY A 303 10.10 17.13 -2.44
CA GLY A 303 10.57 16.21 -1.42
C GLY A 303 11.88 16.62 -0.72
N GLU A 304 12.35 17.85 -0.89
CA GLU A 304 13.50 18.36 -0.14
C GLU A 304 13.17 18.60 1.34
N SER A 305 14.20 18.73 2.17
CA SER A 305 14.05 19.12 3.57
C SER A 305 13.57 20.57 3.70
N MET A 306 12.72 20.87 4.69
CA MET A 306 12.27 22.23 4.96
C MET A 306 13.43 23.17 5.30
N GLU A 307 14.47 22.68 5.97
CA GLU A 307 15.70 23.44 6.22
C GLU A 307 16.33 23.91 4.90
N ASP A 308 16.47 23.02 3.91
CA ASP A 308 17.05 23.35 2.61
C ASP A 308 16.18 24.36 1.84
N ILE A 309 14.86 24.16 1.85
CA ILE A 309 13.92 25.05 1.15
C ILE A 309 13.99 26.45 1.75
N VAL A 310 13.91 26.55 3.08
CA VAL A 310 13.90 27.83 3.80
C VAL A 310 15.25 28.55 3.71
N SER A 311 16.37 27.83 3.56
CA SER A 311 17.71 28.39 3.42
C SER A 311 17.89 29.36 2.23
N GLN A 312 16.94 29.36 1.30
CA GLN A 312 16.89 30.29 0.16
C GLN A 312 16.57 31.74 0.58
N TRP A 313 16.04 31.95 1.79
CA TRP A 313 15.70 33.26 2.33
C TRP A 313 16.53 33.60 3.58
N ASP A 314 16.65 34.91 3.87
CA ASP A 314 17.24 35.40 5.12
C ASP A 314 16.21 35.24 6.24
N VAL A 315 16.24 34.10 6.93
CA VAL A 315 15.33 33.74 8.03
C VAL A 315 16.03 33.81 9.40
N ALA A 316 15.25 34.03 10.45
CA ALA A 316 15.76 34.09 11.82
C ALA A 316 16.13 32.71 12.39
N ASP A 317 15.38 31.67 12.02
CA ASP A 317 15.61 30.27 12.41
C ASP A 317 15.25 29.37 11.21
N SER A 318 16.21 28.57 10.74
CA SER A 318 16.00 27.63 9.62
C SER A 318 15.74 26.20 10.08
N SER A 319 15.69 25.93 11.40
CA SER A 319 15.57 24.59 11.97
C SER A 319 14.15 24.02 11.95
N ILE A 320 13.43 24.24 10.86
CA ILE A 320 12.08 23.69 10.64
C ILE A 320 12.18 22.30 10.02
N ASP A 321 11.40 21.36 10.55
CA ASP A 321 11.31 20.00 10.06
C ASP A 321 10.07 19.79 9.16
N ASN A 322 10.17 18.83 8.24
CA ASN A 322 9.07 18.34 7.41
C ASN A 322 7.90 17.86 8.28
N GLU A 323 8.21 17.15 9.37
CA GLU A 323 7.19 16.64 10.30
C GLU A 323 6.39 17.76 10.98
N GLU A 324 7.02 18.90 11.31
CA GLU A 324 6.34 20.04 11.91
C GLU A 324 5.33 20.66 10.94
N ILE A 325 5.75 20.88 9.68
CA ILE A 325 4.88 21.44 8.63
C ILE A 325 3.75 20.48 8.27
N PHE A 326 4.03 19.19 8.22
CA PHE A 326 3.01 18.18 7.99
C PHE A 326 2.03 18.12 9.17
N GLY A 327 2.53 18.12 10.40
CA GLY A 327 1.72 18.16 11.63
C GLY A 327 0.77 19.36 11.69
N ASP A 328 1.25 20.55 11.36
CA ASP A 328 0.43 21.77 11.23
C ASP A 328 -0.69 21.61 10.19
N ASN A 329 -0.44 20.86 9.13
CA ASN A 329 -1.44 20.57 8.11
C ASN A 329 -2.46 19.51 8.52
N LEU A 330 -2.14 18.63 9.48
CA LEU A 330 -3.02 17.54 9.92
C LEU A 330 -4.09 18.00 10.93
N GLN A 331 -3.83 19.06 11.70
CA GLN A 331 -4.67 19.49 12.84
C GLN A 331 -6.14 19.72 12.50
N ASP A 332 -6.43 20.24 11.30
CA ASP A 332 -7.79 20.60 10.86
C ASP A 332 -8.42 19.57 9.92
N VAL A 333 -7.80 18.41 9.70
CA VAL A 333 -8.34 17.35 8.83
C VAL A 333 -9.53 16.68 9.51
N GLU A 334 -10.71 16.79 8.89
CA GLU A 334 -11.97 16.25 9.44
C GLU A 334 -12.44 14.99 8.71
N ALA A 335 -12.01 14.78 7.47
CA ALA A 335 -12.33 13.60 6.67
C ALA A 335 -11.13 13.12 5.86
N ILE A 336 -11.00 11.82 5.66
CA ILE A 336 -10.00 11.18 4.78
C ILE A 336 -10.71 10.39 3.69
N LEU A 337 -10.32 10.60 2.44
CA LEU A 337 -10.82 9.89 1.26
C LEU A 337 -9.71 9.11 0.57
N HIS A 338 -10.09 7.93 0.09
CA HIS A 338 -9.34 7.18 -0.90
C HIS A 338 -10.29 6.53 -1.90
N SER A 339 -9.84 6.25 -3.12
CA SER A 339 -10.67 5.59 -4.13
C SER A 339 -10.46 4.08 -4.17
N ARG A 340 -11.46 3.38 -4.68
CA ARG A 340 -11.28 2.02 -5.16
C ARG A 340 -12.03 1.75 -6.45
N SER A 341 -11.29 1.43 -7.50
CA SER A 341 -11.80 1.17 -8.85
C SER A 341 -11.64 -0.29 -9.32
N SER A 342 -10.68 -1.04 -8.78
CA SER A 342 -10.45 -2.40 -9.29
C SER A 342 -11.49 -3.41 -8.83
N ASN A 343 -11.91 -4.28 -9.75
CA ASN A 343 -12.80 -5.40 -9.51
C ASN A 343 -12.06 -6.70 -9.14
N THR A 344 -10.74 -6.76 -9.34
CA THR A 344 -9.96 -8.00 -9.13
C THR A 344 -9.37 -8.12 -7.72
N TYR A 345 -9.21 -7.01 -7.00
CA TYR A 345 -8.70 -6.98 -5.62
C TYR A 345 -9.33 -5.81 -4.85
N GLY A 346 -9.27 -5.80 -3.52
CA GLY A 346 -9.95 -4.80 -2.67
C GLY A 346 -9.02 -4.17 -1.63
N ALA A 347 -9.59 -3.57 -0.59
CA ALA A 347 -8.84 -2.87 0.46
C ALA A 347 -8.29 -3.80 1.55
N LEU A 348 -8.75 -5.06 1.59
CA LEU A 348 -8.23 -6.12 2.47
C LEU A 348 -7.32 -7.11 1.73
N ASP A 349 -7.10 -6.90 0.43
CA ASP A 349 -6.29 -7.77 -0.41
C ASP A 349 -4.81 -7.40 -0.39
N THR A 350 -4.50 -6.13 -0.10
CA THR A 350 -3.16 -5.58 -0.08
C THR A 350 -2.91 -4.80 1.20
N ASP A 351 -1.65 -4.82 1.63
CA ASP A 351 -1.10 -4.03 2.71
C ASP A 351 -1.09 -2.53 2.44
N ASP A 352 -1.06 -2.13 1.16
CA ASP A 352 -1.01 -0.73 0.74
C ASP A 352 -2.17 0.10 1.35
N PHE A 353 -3.38 -0.46 1.41
CA PHE A 353 -4.55 0.28 1.85
C PHE A 353 -4.48 0.70 3.31
N PHE A 354 -4.21 -0.24 4.22
CA PHE A 354 -4.10 0.09 5.64
C PHE A 354 -2.84 0.92 5.92
N GLN A 355 -1.74 0.73 5.18
CA GLN A 355 -0.51 1.46 5.46
C GLN A 355 -0.58 2.93 5.07
N TYR A 356 -1.32 3.27 3.99
CA TYR A 356 -1.53 4.66 3.57
C TYR A 356 -2.71 5.28 4.30
N MET A 357 -3.89 4.67 4.24
CA MET A 357 -5.10 5.26 4.82
C MET A 357 -5.10 5.15 6.34
N GLY A 358 -4.83 3.98 6.87
CA GLY A 358 -4.71 3.77 8.31
C GLY A 358 -3.55 4.54 8.93
N GLY A 359 -2.40 4.60 8.26
CA GLY A 359 -1.28 5.43 8.68
C GLY A 359 -1.64 6.92 8.77
N LEU A 360 -2.35 7.45 7.77
CA LEU A 360 -2.85 8.82 7.79
C LEU A 360 -3.88 9.05 8.90
N MET A 361 -4.78 8.08 9.15
CA MET A 361 -5.73 8.15 10.26
C MET A 361 -5.03 8.27 11.62
N LEU A 362 -3.94 7.52 11.84
CA LEU A 362 -3.16 7.58 13.08
C LEU A 362 -2.59 8.98 13.32
N VAL A 363 -1.91 9.56 12.33
CA VAL A 363 -1.27 10.87 12.48
C VAL A 363 -2.28 12.02 12.54
N VAL A 364 -3.42 11.93 11.83
CA VAL A 364 -4.52 12.90 12.00
C VAL A 364 -5.13 12.79 13.39
N GLY A 365 -5.37 11.57 13.89
CA GLY A 365 -5.90 11.34 15.23
C GLY A 365 -4.98 11.89 16.32
N GLU A 366 -3.67 11.73 16.17
CA GLU A 366 -2.68 12.28 17.09
C GLU A 366 -2.57 13.81 17.02
N ALA A 367 -2.59 14.39 15.81
CA ALA A 367 -2.48 15.84 15.63
C ALA A 367 -3.75 16.61 16.04
N SER A 368 -4.93 16.10 15.70
CA SER A 368 -6.22 16.76 15.96
C SER A 368 -6.83 16.38 17.32
N GLY A 369 -6.44 15.24 17.89
CA GLY A 369 -7.04 14.65 19.08
C GLY A 369 -8.40 13.98 18.86
N THR A 370 -8.85 13.86 17.60
CA THR A 370 -10.11 13.22 17.21
C THR A 370 -9.89 12.30 16.01
N THR A 371 -10.56 11.15 15.99
CA THR A 371 -10.54 10.25 14.82
C THR A 371 -11.29 10.93 13.65
N PRO A 372 -10.68 11.07 12.47
CA PRO A 372 -11.34 11.66 11.32
C PRO A 372 -12.39 10.72 10.72
N ASP A 373 -13.40 11.28 10.06
CA ASP A 373 -14.32 10.48 9.24
C ASP A 373 -13.57 9.88 8.05
N THR A 374 -13.96 8.68 7.62
CA THR A 374 -13.24 7.95 6.57
C THR A 374 -14.18 7.43 5.51
N TYR A 375 -13.88 7.76 4.26
CA TYR A 375 -14.72 7.42 3.11
C TYR A 375 -13.91 6.75 2.00
N ILE A 376 -14.59 5.86 1.29
CA ILE A 376 -14.10 5.24 0.06
C ILE A 376 -14.94 5.76 -1.10
N MET A 377 -14.27 6.31 -2.10
CA MET A 377 -14.87 6.56 -3.40
C MET A 377 -14.89 5.24 -4.18
N ASN A 378 -16.05 4.58 -4.16
CA ASN A 378 -16.24 3.30 -4.80
C ASN A 378 -16.59 3.47 -6.28
N LEU A 379 -15.62 3.15 -7.12
CA LEU A 379 -15.66 3.27 -8.58
C LEU A 379 -15.58 1.90 -9.27
N GLN A 380 -15.83 0.81 -8.54
CA GLN A 380 -15.76 -0.54 -9.10
C GLN A 380 -16.86 -0.79 -10.15
N ASN A 381 -18.03 -0.16 -9.96
CA ASN A 381 -19.17 -0.26 -10.86
C ASN A 381 -19.41 1.10 -11.57
N PRO A 382 -19.15 1.20 -12.88
CA PRO A 382 -19.30 2.45 -13.65
C PRO A 382 -20.76 2.88 -13.89
N ASP A 383 -21.74 2.09 -13.44
CA ASP A 383 -23.16 2.45 -13.47
C ASP A 383 -23.70 2.86 -12.08
N ALA A 384 -22.86 2.82 -11.05
CA ALA A 384 -23.25 3.06 -9.65
C ALA A 384 -22.06 3.55 -8.80
N GLU A 385 -21.33 4.53 -9.30
CA GLU A 385 -20.28 5.22 -8.55
C GLU A 385 -20.87 5.98 -7.36
N THR A 386 -20.22 5.88 -6.20
CA THR A 386 -20.73 6.46 -4.95
C THR A 386 -19.62 6.65 -3.92
N ILE A 387 -19.87 7.48 -2.92
CA ILE A 387 -19.06 7.59 -1.71
C ILE A 387 -19.71 6.71 -0.63
N GLU A 388 -18.91 5.93 0.08
CA GLU A 388 -19.38 5.16 1.22
C GLU A 388 -18.38 5.22 2.38
N THR A 389 -18.81 4.94 3.61
CA THR A 389 -17.89 4.92 4.75
C THR A 389 -16.91 3.74 4.64
N LEU A 390 -15.68 3.91 5.11
CA LEU A 390 -14.67 2.85 5.12
C LEU A 390 -15.18 1.59 5.84
N LYS A 391 -15.87 1.76 6.98
CA LYS A 391 -16.47 0.64 7.73
C LYS A 391 -17.49 -0.13 6.89
N THR A 392 -18.34 0.56 6.13
CA THR A 392 -19.32 -0.08 5.24
C THR A 392 -18.63 -0.85 4.12
N TYR A 393 -17.64 -0.22 3.47
CA TYR A 393 -16.87 -0.82 2.38
C TYR A 393 -16.16 -2.10 2.83
N LEU A 394 -15.39 -2.05 3.93
CA LEU A 394 -14.66 -3.21 4.46
C LEU A 394 -15.59 -4.33 4.91
N SER A 395 -16.69 -3.99 5.61
CA SER A 395 -17.68 -4.98 6.04
C SER A 395 -18.28 -5.74 4.85
N ARG A 396 -18.58 -5.01 3.76
CA ARG A 396 -19.08 -5.63 2.52
C ARG A 396 -18.01 -6.50 1.87
N GLU A 397 -16.76 -6.04 1.79
CA GLU A 397 -15.66 -6.81 1.22
C GLU A 397 -15.43 -8.13 1.97
N ILE A 398 -15.40 -8.09 3.31
CA ILE A 398 -15.27 -9.26 4.18
C ILE A 398 -16.35 -10.30 3.86
N VAL A 399 -17.62 -9.89 3.85
CA VAL A 399 -18.74 -10.83 3.65
C VAL A 399 -18.82 -11.34 2.21
N THR A 400 -18.53 -10.50 1.22
CA THR A 400 -18.71 -10.84 -0.21
C THR A 400 -17.52 -11.59 -0.80
N ARG A 401 -16.33 -11.49 -0.19
CA ARG A 401 -15.11 -12.16 -0.62
C ARG A 401 -14.60 -13.15 0.43
N TYR A 402 -14.10 -12.66 1.56
CA TYR A 402 -13.31 -13.49 2.49
C TYR A 402 -14.14 -14.43 3.36
N LEU A 403 -15.43 -14.18 3.59
CA LEU A 403 -16.33 -15.13 4.25
C LEU A 403 -17.22 -15.87 3.24
N ASN A 404 -17.02 -15.63 1.95
CA ASN A 404 -17.85 -16.21 0.90
C ASN A 404 -17.33 -17.60 0.52
N PRO A 405 -18.13 -18.66 0.67
CA PRO A 405 -17.72 -20.01 0.29
C PRO A 405 -17.28 -20.13 -1.17
N SER A 406 -17.86 -19.35 -2.09
CA SER A 406 -17.47 -19.39 -3.50
C SER A 406 -16.05 -18.88 -3.74
N TRP A 407 -15.60 -17.87 -2.99
CA TRP A 407 -14.23 -17.39 -3.08
C TRP A 407 -13.26 -18.39 -2.45
N ILE A 408 -13.63 -18.94 -1.28
CA ILE A 408 -12.84 -19.96 -0.57
C ILE A 408 -12.67 -21.20 -1.47
N GLU A 409 -13.74 -21.75 -2.03
CA GLU A 409 -13.72 -22.88 -2.98
C GLU A 409 -12.90 -22.56 -4.24
N GLY A 410 -12.91 -21.30 -4.69
CA GLY A 410 -12.06 -20.82 -5.78
C GLY A 410 -10.58 -20.90 -5.40
N MET A 411 -10.19 -20.35 -4.25
CA MET A 411 -8.82 -20.43 -3.73
C MET A 411 -8.39 -21.88 -3.49
N GLN A 412 -9.29 -22.75 -3.02
CA GLN A 412 -9.02 -24.16 -2.77
C GLN A 412 -8.63 -24.95 -4.03
N GLN A 413 -8.95 -24.45 -5.22
CA GLN A 413 -8.49 -25.05 -6.48
C GLN A 413 -7.00 -24.82 -6.77
N HIS A 414 -6.33 -23.96 -5.98
CA HIS A 414 -4.95 -23.55 -6.18
C HIS A 414 -3.99 -24.02 -5.06
N GLY A 415 -4.40 -24.95 -4.21
CA GLY A 415 -3.52 -25.65 -3.26
C GLY A 415 -2.68 -24.70 -2.37
N PHE A 416 -1.35 -24.84 -2.43
CA PHE A 416 -0.41 -24.07 -1.62
C PHE A 416 -0.62 -22.54 -1.71
N GLU A 417 -0.75 -22.01 -2.94
CA GLU A 417 -0.92 -20.57 -3.18
C GLU A 417 -2.31 -20.08 -2.74
N GLY A 418 -3.34 -20.91 -2.94
CA GLY A 418 -4.69 -20.60 -2.48
C GLY A 418 -4.75 -20.40 -0.97
N ALA A 419 -4.10 -21.29 -0.21
CA ALA A 419 -3.96 -21.13 1.25
C ALA A 419 -3.08 -19.93 1.63
N GLY A 420 -2.05 -19.61 0.83
CA GLY A 420 -1.22 -18.41 1.02
C GLY A 420 -2.04 -17.12 0.91
N VAL A 421 -2.91 -17.00 -0.10
CA VAL A 421 -3.80 -15.84 -0.28
C VAL A 421 -4.79 -15.71 0.88
N MET A 422 -5.34 -16.82 1.39
CA MET A 422 -6.18 -16.81 2.60
C MET A 422 -5.40 -16.30 3.82
N GLY A 423 -4.13 -16.68 3.96
CA GLY A 423 -3.23 -16.18 5.01
C GLY A 423 -2.96 -14.68 4.89
N ASN A 424 -2.71 -14.18 3.68
CA ASN A 424 -2.51 -12.75 3.41
C ASN A 424 -3.72 -11.91 3.83
N PHE A 425 -4.94 -12.40 3.61
CA PHE A 425 -6.15 -11.73 4.11
C PHE A 425 -6.13 -11.55 5.63
N ILE A 426 -5.76 -12.60 6.40
CA ILE A 426 -5.69 -12.50 7.87
C ILE A 426 -4.61 -11.50 8.31
N GLU A 427 -3.48 -11.45 7.60
CA GLU A 427 -2.42 -10.47 7.85
C GLU A 427 -2.89 -9.03 7.56
N ASN A 428 -3.62 -8.81 6.45
CA ASN A 428 -4.16 -7.50 6.11
C ASN A 428 -5.28 -7.06 7.05
N LEU A 429 -6.09 -8.00 7.55
CA LEU A 429 -7.10 -7.74 8.57
C LEU A 429 -6.44 -7.25 9.86
N TRP A 430 -5.34 -7.89 10.28
CA TRP A 430 -4.50 -7.37 11.37
C TRP A 430 -3.93 -5.99 11.06
N GLY A 431 -3.53 -5.75 9.82
CA GLY A 431 -3.07 -4.44 9.36
C GLY A 431 -4.06 -3.33 9.69
N TRP A 432 -5.33 -3.54 9.35
CA TRP A 432 -6.43 -2.62 9.67
C TRP A 432 -6.72 -2.53 11.16
N GLU A 433 -6.73 -3.65 11.89
CA GLU A 433 -6.88 -3.70 13.35
C GLU A 433 -5.82 -2.86 14.06
N ALA A 434 -4.56 -2.95 13.64
CA ALA A 434 -3.44 -2.26 14.28
C ALA A 434 -3.55 -0.73 14.14
N VAL A 435 -3.97 -0.25 12.97
CA VAL A 435 -4.06 1.20 12.68
C VAL A 435 -5.43 1.80 13.03
N CYS A 436 -6.48 0.98 13.11
CA CYS A 436 -7.82 1.41 13.49
C CYS A 436 -8.60 0.29 14.21
N PRO A 437 -8.39 0.10 15.53
CA PRO A 437 -9.06 -0.96 16.30
C PRO A 437 -10.60 -0.87 16.27
N ASP A 438 -11.17 0.35 16.27
CA ASP A 438 -12.64 0.53 16.26
C ASP A 438 -13.31 0.14 14.93
N LEU A 439 -12.52 -0.13 13.88
CA LEU A 439 -13.00 -0.50 12.56
C LEU A 439 -13.33 -1.99 12.45
N ILE A 440 -12.58 -2.84 13.16
CA ILE A 440 -12.68 -4.29 13.12
C ILE A 440 -13.25 -4.78 14.46
N ASP A 441 -14.55 -5.10 14.46
CA ASP A 441 -15.22 -5.56 15.68
C ASP A 441 -14.85 -7.03 16.01
N ASP A 442 -14.88 -7.43 17.29
CA ASP A 442 -14.57 -8.81 17.74
C ASP A 442 -15.28 -9.92 16.94
N HIS A 443 -16.54 -9.68 16.56
CA HIS A 443 -17.34 -10.65 15.81
C HIS A 443 -16.77 -10.94 14.41
N VAL A 444 -15.95 -10.04 13.86
CA VAL A 444 -15.25 -10.25 12.59
C VAL A 444 -14.16 -11.30 12.80
N TRP A 445 -13.34 -11.17 13.85
CA TRP A 445 -12.33 -12.17 14.21
C TRP A 445 -12.95 -13.52 14.56
N ASP A 446 -14.07 -13.54 15.28
CA ASP A 446 -14.85 -14.77 15.53
C ASP A 446 -15.30 -15.42 14.22
N SER A 447 -15.80 -14.62 13.27
CA SER A 447 -16.25 -15.13 11.97
C SER A 447 -15.10 -15.67 11.12
N VAL A 448 -13.92 -15.03 11.19
CA VAL A 448 -12.69 -15.51 10.53
C VAL A 448 -12.23 -16.82 11.17
N TYR A 449 -12.24 -16.91 12.50
CA TYR A 449 -11.91 -18.16 13.21
C TYR A 449 -12.83 -19.30 12.76
N ASP A 450 -14.15 -19.09 12.85
CA ASP A 450 -15.14 -20.11 12.48
C ASP A 450 -14.99 -20.55 11.01
N THR A 451 -14.62 -19.63 10.12
CA THR A 451 -14.51 -19.89 8.68
C THR A 451 -13.21 -20.61 8.30
N TYR A 452 -12.08 -20.20 8.86
CA TYR A 452 -10.74 -20.63 8.40
C TYR A 452 -10.05 -21.59 9.35
N MET A 453 -10.35 -21.51 10.64
CA MET A 453 -9.62 -22.24 11.68
C MET A 453 -10.45 -23.39 12.27
N THR A 454 -11.60 -23.72 11.66
CA THR A 454 -12.41 -24.88 12.03
C THR A 454 -12.86 -25.71 10.82
N GLY A 455 -13.20 -26.97 11.07
CA GLY A 455 -13.82 -27.87 10.09
C GLY A 455 -12.97 -28.14 8.85
N ASP A 456 -13.65 -28.41 7.73
CA ASP A 456 -13.02 -28.85 6.48
C ASP A 456 -12.04 -27.81 5.90
N ASN A 457 -12.28 -26.51 6.14
CA ASN A 457 -11.39 -25.45 5.67
C ASN A 457 -10.04 -25.47 6.40
N ALA A 458 -10.04 -25.62 7.72
CA ALA A 458 -8.82 -25.72 8.51
C ALA A 458 -8.00 -26.97 8.14
N ASP A 459 -8.68 -28.12 8.01
CA ASP A 459 -8.05 -29.37 7.57
C ASP A 459 -7.41 -29.20 6.18
N TRP A 460 -8.12 -28.56 5.25
CA TRP A 460 -7.61 -28.30 3.91
C TRP A 460 -6.39 -27.35 3.91
N ILE A 461 -6.44 -26.25 4.66
CA ILE A 461 -5.31 -25.30 4.76
C ILE A 461 -4.09 -26.01 5.37
N LYS A 462 -4.30 -26.79 6.45
CA LYS A 462 -3.25 -27.55 7.11
C LYS A 462 -2.58 -28.56 6.16
N GLU A 463 -3.36 -29.24 5.31
CA GLU A 463 -2.84 -30.20 4.33
C GLU A 463 -2.07 -29.53 3.18
N ASN A 464 -2.58 -28.40 2.66
CA ASN A 464 -2.04 -27.78 1.44
C ASN A 464 -0.94 -26.76 1.70
N ASN A 465 -0.99 -26.04 2.82
CA ASN A 465 0.03 -25.08 3.23
C ASN A 465 0.12 -24.98 4.77
N PRO A 466 0.82 -25.91 5.43
CA PRO A 466 0.98 -25.88 6.88
C PRO A 466 1.70 -24.62 7.38
N TYR A 467 2.49 -23.94 6.52
CA TYR A 467 3.17 -22.71 6.88
C TYR A 467 2.22 -21.51 6.97
N ALA A 468 1.29 -21.40 6.00
CA ALA A 468 0.19 -20.45 6.09
C ALA A 468 -0.69 -20.73 7.31
N TYR A 469 -1.01 -22.01 7.58
CA TYR A 469 -1.77 -22.39 8.78
C TYR A 469 -1.11 -21.93 10.08
N GLN A 470 0.21 -22.10 10.22
CA GLN A 470 0.96 -21.63 11.38
C GLN A 470 0.94 -20.10 11.50
N SER A 471 1.15 -19.39 10.38
CA SER A 471 1.09 -17.93 10.32
C SER A 471 -0.29 -17.39 10.73
N MET A 472 -1.36 -17.99 10.20
CA MET A 472 -2.75 -17.63 10.54
C MET A 472 -3.04 -17.84 12.04
N ASN A 473 -2.70 -19.02 12.58
CA ASN A 473 -2.84 -19.28 14.02
C ASN A 473 -2.06 -18.26 14.86
N ALA A 474 -0.78 -18.06 14.54
CA ALA A 474 0.09 -17.14 15.27
C ALA A 474 -0.46 -15.72 15.24
N ARG A 475 -0.97 -15.26 14.09
CA ARG A 475 -1.55 -13.93 13.96
C ARG A 475 -2.81 -13.78 14.81
N MET A 476 -3.71 -14.76 14.81
CA MET A 476 -4.93 -14.71 15.63
C MET A 476 -4.63 -14.76 17.13
N ILE A 477 -3.65 -15.56 17.56
CA ILE A 477 -3.16 -15.57 18.95
C ILE A 477 -2.54 -14.22 19.31
N GLU A 478 -1.80 -13.61 18.38
CA GLU A 478 -1.20 -12.29 18.58
C GLU A 478 -2.25 -11.19 18.73
N THR A 479 -3.31 -11.21 17.92
CA THR A 479 -4.46 -10.31 18.08
C THR A 479 -5.06 -10.40 19.48
N ALA A 480 -5.25 -11.63 19.98
CA ALA A 480 -5.71 -11.86 21.35
C ALA A 480 -4.70 -11.37 22.40
N ARG A 481 -3.40 -11.64 22.22
CA ARG A 481 -2.33 -11.19 23.14
C ARG A 481 -2.28 -9.66 23.26
N LYS A 482 -2.47 -8.96 22.14
CA LYS A 482 -2.46 -7.49 22.06
C LYS A 482 -3.75 -6.87 22.61
N GLY A 483 -4.76 -7.68 22.90
CA GLY A 483 -6.05 -7.23 23.45
C GLY A 483 -6.99 -6.63 22.41
N ASN A 484 -6.71 -6.89 21.12
CA ASN A 484 -7.49 -6.43 19.97
C ASN A 484 -8.65 -7.38 19.62
N TRP A 485 -8.67 -8.58 20.21
CA TRP A 485 -9.77 -9.53 20.06
C TRP A 485 -10.09 -10.16 21.42
N ASP A 486 -11.31 -9.94 21.92
CA ASP A 486 -11.81 -10.58 23.16
C ASP A 486 -12.23 -12.03 22.88
N VAL A 487 -11.21 -12.88 22.70
CA VAL A 487 -11.37 -14.30 22.39
C VAL A 487 -11.73 -15.13 23.62
N SER A 488 -12.59 -16.14 23.44
CA SER A 488 -12.88 -17.09 24.52
C SER A 488 -11.68 -17.99 24.84
N ASP A 489 -11.53 -18.38 26.12
CA ASP A 489 -10.49 -19.30 26.58
C ASP A 489 -10.44 -20.62 25.77
N GLU A 490 -11.60 -21.12 25.32
CA GLU A 490 -11.68 -22.35 24.52
C GLU A 490 -11.09 -22.15 23.12
N VAL A 491 -11.44 -21.06 22.44
CA VAL A 491 -10.91 -20.73 21.12
C VAL A 491 -9.39 -20.48 21.19
N LEU A 492 -8.94 -19.72 22.19
CA LEU A 492 -7.51 -19.48 22.40
C LEU A 492 -6.75 -20.77 22.69
N LYS A 493 -7.33 -21.67 23.49
CA LYS A 493 -6.77 -23.00 23.75
C LYS A 493 -6.61 -23.79 22.45
N THR A 494 -7.63 -23.82 21.59
CA THR A 494 -7.58 -24.52 20.29
C THR A 494 -6.52 -23.95 19.36
N LEU A 495 -6.47 -22.63 19.18
CA LEU A 495 -5.45 -21.99 18.34
C LEU A 495 -4.03 -22.32 18.79
N ILE A 496 -3.78 -22.31 20.10
CA ILE A 496 -2.47 -22.66 20.66
C ILE A 496 -2.15 -24.14 20.44
N GLU A 497 -3.11 -25.03 20.69
CA GLU A 497 -2.94 -26.46 20.47
C GLU A 497 -2.56 -26.78 19.02
N ASP A 498 -3.27 -26.16 18.08
CA ASP A 498 -3.08 -26.36 16.65
C ASP A 498 -1.77 -25.76 16.14
N TYR A 499 -1.39 -24.58 16.62
CA TYR A 499 -0.10 -23.97 16.31
C TYR A 499 1.06 -24.87 16.75
N VAL A 500 1.05 -25.31 18.02
CA VAL A 500 2.11 -26.15 18.59
C VAL A 500 2.23 -27.47 17.84
N LYS A 501 1.10 -28.15 17.59
CA LYS A 501 1.10 -29.41 16.82
C LYS A 501 1.59 -29.20 15.39
N SER A 502 1.13 -28.14 14.72
CA SER A 502 1.56 -27.87 13.34
C SER A 502 3.07 -27.64 13.24
N VAL A 503 3.67 -26.92 14.20
CA VAL A 503 5.13 -26.71 14.27
C VAL A 503 5.87 -28.04 14.44
N VAL A 504 5.38 -28.92 15.33
CA VAL A 504 6.03 -30.23 15.55
C VAL A 504 5.88 -31.16 14.34
N GLU A 505 4.75 -31.08 13.64
CA GLU A 505 4.45 -31.93 12.48
C GLU A 505 5.13 -31.46 11.19
N ASN A 506 5.35 -30.15 11.02
CA ASN A 506 5.74 -29.54 9.73
C ASN A 506 6.96 -28.61 9.80
N ASP A 507 7.71 -28.64 10.91
CA ASP A 507 8.77 -27.68 11.25
C ASP A 507 8.25 -26.23 11.41
N VAL A 508 9.15 -25.32 11.77
CA VAL A 508 8.83 -23.93 12.12
C VAL A 508 8.67 -23.07 10.87
N THR A 509 7.51 -22.44 10.70
CA THR A 509 7.37 -21.24 9.87
C THR A 509 8.04 -20.09 10.59
N CYS A 510 9.00 -19.46 9.94
CA CYS A 510 9.81 -18.42 10.58
C CYS A 510 9.63 -17.09 9.85
N CYS A 511 8.77 -16.23 10.39
CA CYS A 511 8.50 -14.87 9.95
C CYS A 511 8.35 -13.93 11.16
N HIS A 512 8.06 -12.66 10.91
CA HIS A 512 7.97 -11.61 11.93
C HIS A 512 6.98 -11.88 13.06
N HIS A 513 5.84 -12.53 12.80
CA HIS A 513 4.80 -12.80 13.80
C HIS A 513 4.72 -14.27 14.24
N THR A 514 5.72 -15.10 13.90
CA THR A 514 5.82 -16.50 14.35
C THR A 514 7.09 -16.66 15.19
N CYS A 515 8.12 -17.37 14.70
CA CYS A 515 9.42 -17.49 15.37
C CYS A 515 10.05 -16.13 15.72
N GLY A 516 9.80 -15.12 14.86
CA GLY A 516 10.36 -13.79 14.94
C GLY A 516 9.82 -13.00 16.11
N ASN A 517 8.68 -13.41 16.69
CA ASN A 517 7.99 -12.74 17.78
C ASN A 517 8.25 -13.46 19.12
N PRO A 518 9.29 -13.09 19.89
CA PRO A 518 9.57 -13.69 21.20
C PRO A 518 8.44 -13.46 22.21
N SER A 519 7.75 -12.33 22.11
CA SER A 519 6.67 -11.96 23.02
C SER A 519 5.47 -12.90 22.87
N LEU A 520 5.15 -13.28 21.64
CA LEU A 520 4.13 -14.27 21.31
C LEU A 520 4.53 -15.67 21.79
N ASP A 521 5.76 -16.11 21.53
CA ASP A 521 6.23 -17.43 21.99
C ASP A 521 6.19 -17.56 23.52
N GLN A 522 6.58 -16.50 24.25
CA GLN A 522 6.46 -16.46 25.70
C GLN A 522 5.00 -16.50 26.17
N PHE A 523 4.11 -15.80 25.46
CA PHE A 523 2.68 -15.81 25.75
C PHE A 523 2.07 -17.19 25.54
N ILE A 524 2.33 -17.82 24.40
CA ILE A 524 1.90 -19.19 24.08
C ILE A 524 2.34 -20.16 25.17
N SER A 525 3.62 -20.13 25.53
CA SER A 525 4.20 -20.98 26.60
C SER A 525 3.49 -20.79 27.94
N GLY A 526 3.15 -19.55 28.29
CA GLY A 526 2.39 -19.23 29.51
C GLY A 526 0.95 -19.74 29.47
N GLN A 527 0.26 -19.55 28.34
CA GLN A 527 -1.13 -19.93 28.16
C GLN A 527 -1.35 -21.45 28.12
N ILE A 528 -0.37 -22.23 27.62
CA ILE A 528 -0.41 -23.70 27.68
C ILE A 528 -0.67 -24.20 29.11
N SER A 529 0.03 -23.63 30.07
CA SER A 529 -0.12 -23.99 31.49
C SER A 529 -1.39 -23.43 32.12
N LEU A 530 -1.81 -22.22 31.73
CA LEU A 530 -2.96 -21.52 32.33
C LEU A 530 -4.30 -22.10 31.87
N LEU A 531 -4.43 -22.33 30.56
CA LEU A 531 -5.66 -22.83 29.93
C LEU A 531 -5.76 -24.36 29.96
N GLY A 532 -4.68 -25.04 30.31
CA GLY A 532 -4.62 -26.51 30.29
C GLY A 532 -4.76 -27.05 28.86
N VAL A 533 -3.99 -26.51 27.92
CA VAL A 533 -3.93 -26.96 26.53
C VAL A 533 -3.51 -28.44 26.49
N GLU A 534 -4.23 -29.28 25.73
CA GLU A 534 -4.03 -30.74 25.73
C GLU A 534 -2.91 -31.17 24.78
N VAL A 535 -1.69 -30.73 25.07
CA VAL A 535 -0.47 -31.17 24.38
C VAL A 535 0.32 -32.11 25.30
N ASP A 536 0.70 -33.29 24.80
CA ASP A 536 1.54 -34.20 25.57
C ASP A 536 2.97 -33.64 25.74
N GLN A 537 3.67 -34.12 26.78
CA GLN A 537 4.98 -33.58 27.13
C GLN A 537 6.02 -33.76 26.02
N ASP A 538 5.96 -34.84 25.24
CA ASP A 538 6.92 -35.10 24.17
C ASP A 538 6.75 -34.09 23.03
N THR A 539 5.49 -33.77 22.69
CA THR A 539 5.15 -32.73 21.71
C THR A 539 5.59 -31.33 22.19
N LEU A 540 5.37 -30.99 23.47
CA LEU A 540 5.85 -29.72 24.02
C LEU A 540 7.38 -29.60 24.02
N ASP A 541 8.08 -30.67 24.38
CA ASP A 541 9.55 -30.69 24.37
C ASP A 541 10.09 -30.55 22.93
N ALA A 542 9.43 -31.18 21.96
CA ALA A 542 9.76 -31.05 20.54
C ALA A 542 9.52 -29.62 20.03
N TYR A 543 8.36 -29.02 20.33
CA TYR A 543 8.04 -27.63 19.98
C TYR A 543 9.10 -26.66 20.53
N ASN A 544 9.40 -26.75 21.82
CA ASN A 544 10.39 -25.89 22.47
C ASN A 544 11.77 -26.02 21.83
N LYS A 545 12.17 -27.25 21.47
CA LYS A 545 13.44 -27.49 20.77
C LYS A 545 13.44 -26.86 19.38
N LEU A 546 12.40 -27.07 18.58
CA LEU A 546 12.28 -26.52 17.23
C LEU A 546 12.33 -24.99 17.24
N MET A 547 11.60 -24.36 18.16
CA MET A 547 11.61 -22.90 18.33
C MET A 547 12.99 -22.38 18.76
N GLN A 548 13.68 -23.08 19.68
CA GLN A 548 15.05 -22.73 20.06
C GLN A 548 16.04 -22.85 18.90
N ASP A 549 15.94 -23.94 18.13
CA ASP A 549 16.81 -24.20 16.98
C ASP A 549 16.61 -23.13 15.90
N ALA A 550 15.34 -22.79 15.58
CA ALA A 550 14.97 -21.78 14.59
C ALA A 550 15.38 -20.35 14.99
N THR A 551 15.32 -20.01 16.27
CA THR A 551 15.61 -18.64 16.75
C THR A 551 17.05 -18.46 17.25
N HIS A 552 17.81 -19.55 17.37
CA HIS A 552 19.13 -19.59 18.03
C HIS A 552 19.12 -19.01 19.46
N ARG A 553 17.95 -18.97 20.11
CA ARG A 553 17.78 -18.49 21.49
C ARG A 553 18.10 -19.64 22.45
N TYR A 554 19.38 -19.87 22.70
CA TYR A 554 19.80 -20.81 23.74
C TYR A 554 19.54 -20.19 25.12
N PRO A 555 18.99 -20.95 26.09
CA PRO A 555 18.88 -20.46 27.45
C PRO A 555 20.27 -20.04 27.94
N GLU A 556 20.40 -18.82 28.48
CA GLU A 556 21.63 -18.43 29.16
C GLU A 556 21.92 -19.44 30.26
N THR A 557 22.91 -20.31 30.05
CA THR A 557 23.42 -21.17 31.11
C THR A 557 23.91 -20.25 32.22
N SER A 558 23.18 -20.24 33.34
CA SER A 558 23.50 -19.47 34.53
C SER A 558 24.86 -19.91 35.09
N SER A 559 25.94 -19.31 34.61
CA SER A 559 27.26 -19.52 35.18
C SER A 559 28.20 -18.35 34.97
N HIS A 560 27.76 -17.10 35.20
CA HIS A 560 28.71 -16.02 35.44
C HIS A 560 28.46 -15.32 36.79
N LYS A 561 29.44 -15.53 37.67
CA LYS A 561 29.60 -14.86 38.95
C LYS A 561 29.56 -13.34 38.74
N SER A 562 28.63 -12.71 39.44
CA SER A 562 28.60 -11.28 39.71
C SER A 562 30.00 -10.74 40.03
N SER A 563 30.54 -9.90 39.15
CA SER A 563 31.46 -8.82 39.53
C SER A 563 30.77 -7.49 39.23
N SER A 564 30.52 -6.75 40.31
CA SER A 564 29.85 -5.45 40.30
C SER A 564 30.75 -4.39 39.65
N HIS A 565 30.35 -3.81 38.53
CA HIS A 565 30.80 -2.48 38.10
C HIS A 565 29.61 -1.62 37.65
N LYS A 566 29.53 -0.42 38.22
CA LYS A 566 28.58 0.65 37.90
C LYS A 566 29.08 1.45 36.70
N SER A 567 28.23 1.67 35.70
CA SER A 567 28.20 2.89 34.86
C SER A 567 26.85 2.93 34.12
N SER A 568 25.95 3.83 34.50
CA SER A 568 25.56 5.05 33.78
C SER A 568 24.66 4.80 32.57
N SER A 569 23.47 5.39 32.68
CA SER A 569 22.40 5.51 31.69
C SER A 569 22.87 5.70 30.25
N ASN A 570 22.41 4.83 29.36
CA ASN A 570 22.27 5.12 27.93
C ASN A 570 20.88 4.66 27.49
N THR A 571 20.15 5.58 26.87
CA THR A 571 18.93 5.38 26.09
C THR A 571 19.18 4.34 24.99
N PRO A 572 18.27 3.39 24.73
CA PRO A 572 18.41 2.52 23.57
C PRO A 572 17.96 3.27 22.31
N SER A 573 18.89 3.55 21.40
CA SER A 573 18.56 3.80 19.99
C SER A 573 18.24 2.45 19.37
N ALA A 574 17.00 2.24 18.94
CA ALA A 574 16.61 1.11 18.12
C ALA A 574 17.24 1.29 16.73
N SER A 575 18.13 0.39 16.33
CA SER A 575 18.58 0.28 14.95
C SER A 575 17.65 -0.70 14.24
N ILE A 576 16.67 -0.17 13.51
CA ILE A 576 15.86 -0.94 12.55
C ILE A 576 16.81 -1.34 11.42
N VAL A 577 17.11 -2.63 11.30
CA VAL A 577 17.82 -3.17 10.14
C VAL A 577 16.79 -3.32 9.03
N ASN A 578 16.70 -2.31 8.19
CA ASN A 578 15.87 -2.32 6.99
C ASN A 578 16.53 -3.26 5.95
N SER A 579 16.10 -4.52 5.89
CA SER A 579 16.45 -5.43 4.80
C SER A 579 15.46 -5.25 3.66
N THR A 580 15.57 -4.14 2.93
CA THR A 580 14.96 -4.01 1.61
C THR A 580 15.80 -4.85 0.65
N SER A 581 15.43 -6.11 0.43
CA SER A 581 15.93 -6.88 -0.71
C SER A 581 15.20 -6.42 -1.97
N THR A 582 15.66 -5.30 -2.52
CA THR A 582 15.54 -5.04 -3.96
C THR A 582 16.39 -6.07 -4.69
N SER A 583 15.76 -7.02 -5.37
CA SER A 583 16.42 -7.95 -6.28
C SER A 583 16.79 -7.23 -7.58
N ASN A 584 17.96 -6.58 -7.57
CA ASN A 584 18.70 -6.22 -8.76
C ASN A 584 20.11 -6.84 -8.64
N ASP A 585 20.25 -8.08 -9.10
CA ASP A 585 21.57 -8.64 -9.43
C ASP A 585 21.47 -9.42 -10.74
N ALA A 586 21.79 -8.72 -11.82
CA ALA A 586 22.21 -9.30 -13.08
C ALA A 586 23.73 -9.55 -13.02
N GLU A 587 24.16 -10.70 -12.51
CA GLU A 587 25.47 -11.27 -12.83
C GLU A 587 25.39 -12.79 -12.95
N GLY A 588 25.71 -13.28 -14.15
CA GLY A 588 25.62 -14.69 -14.49
C GLY A 588 26.71 -15.53 -13.81
N TYR A 589 26.30 -16.69 -13.30
CA TYR A 589 27.21 -17.80 -12.99
C TYR A 589 27.06 -18.88 -14.05
N GLY A 590 27.99 -18.87 -15.01
CA GLY A 590 28.22 -20.00 -15.91
C GLY A 590 29.04 -21.07 -15.19
N THR A 591 28.42 -22.22 -14.91
CA THR A 591 29.14 -23.45 -14.57
C THR A 591 29.19 -24.35 -15.80
N THR A 592 30.40 -24.55 -16.31
CA THR A 592 30.72 -25.58 -17.31
C THR A 592 30.47 -26.96 -16.71
N THR A 593 29.68 -27.79 -17.38
CA THR A 593 29.65 -29.25 -17.12
C THR A 593 29.80 -30.01 -18.43
N GLU A 594 30.65 -31.03 -18.38
CA GLU A 594 31.08 -31.86 -19.50
C GLU A 594 29.94 -32.70 -20.10
N GLN A 595 30.05 -32.92 -21.42
CA GLN A 595 29.21 -33.80 -22.22
C GLN A 595 29.15 -35.24 -21.69
N THR A 596 27.94 -35.75 -21.51
CA THR A 596 27.61 -37.18 -21.68
C THR A 596 26.41 -37.35 -22.60
N SER A 597 26.36 -38.47 -23.30
CA SER A 597 25.63 -38.66 -24.57
C SER A 597 24.23 -39.27 -24.39
N ALA A 598 23.26 -38.69 -25.09
CA ALA A 598 22.05 -39.26 -25.74
C ALA A 598 21.12 -40.22 -24.97
N VAL A 599 19.89 -39.76 -24.65
CA VAL A 599 18.62 -40.54 -24.65
C VAL A 599 17.40 -39.61 -24.95
N ASP A 600 16.56 -40.06 -25.89
CA ASP A 600 15.18 -39.72 -26.37
C ASP A 600 14.55 -38.30 -26.28
N ASP A 601 13.95 -37.91 -27.42
CA ASP A 601 13.11 -36.72 -27.63
C ASP A 601 11.66 -36.98 -27.14
N ASN A 602 11.09 -36.03 -26.36
CA ASN A 602 9.73 -35.98 -25.78
C ASN A 602 9.53 -36.48 -24.34
N TYR A 603 10.33 -35.99 -23.39
CA TYR A 603 9.94 -35.95 -21.98
C TYR A 603 10.47 -34.65 -21.34
N VAL A 604 9.58 -33.78 -20.88
CA VAL A 604 9.91 -32.65 -20.01
C VAL A 604 9.28 -32.97 -18.67
N GLU A 605 10.11 -33.37 -17.71
CA GLU A 605 9.72 -33.50 -16.32
C GLU A 605 9.65 -32.09 -15.73
N GLY A 606 8.44 -31.62 -15.41
CA GLY A 606 8.30 -30.44 -14.56
C GLY A 606 8.74 -30.82 -13.15
N TYR A 607 9.55 -29.98 -12.52
CA TYR A 607 9.89 -30.17 -11.12
C TYR A 607 8.62 -29.98 -10.28
N GLU A 608 8.04 -31.09 -9.81
CA GLU A 608 7.11 -31.10 -8.70
C GLU A 608 7.93 -30.99 -7.42
N MET A 609 7.62 -30.04 -6.54
CA MET A 609 8.20 -29.96 -5.21
C MET A 609 7.67 -31.12 -4.37
N THR A 610 8.26 -32.30 -4.50
CA THR A 610 7.96 -33.45 -3.65
C THR A 610 8.85 -33.44 -2.41
N LYS A 611 8.23 -33.66 -1.25
CA LYS A 611 8.84 -33.77 0.08
C LYS A 611 10.03 -34.77 0.05
N GLU A 612 11.27 -34.28 0.10
CA GLU A 612 12.42 -35.17 0.30
C GLU A 612 12.47 -35.65 1.75
N THR A 613 12.42 -36.97 1.94
CA THR A 613 12.78 -37.62 3.19
C THR A 613 14.30 -37.66 3.32
N ASN A 614 14.85 -36.90 4.26
CA ASN A 614 16.28 -36.85 4.58
C ASN A 614 16.86 -38.26 4.82
N SER A 615 17.85 -38.64 4.03
CA SER A 615 18.83 -39.67 4.39
C SER A 615 20.18 -39.00 4.64
N GLU A 616 20.74 -39.24 5.83
CA GLU A 616 22.02 -38.71 6.32
C GLU A 616 23.19 -39.06 5.37
N GLU A 617 23.87 -38.06 4.82
CA GLU A 617 25.24 -38.18 4.33
C GLU A 617 26.17 -37.21 5.08
N GLU A 618 27.29 -37.75 5.57
CA GLU A 618 28.28 -37.07 6.40
C GLU A 618 28.95 -35.89 5.67
N ALA A 619 28.98 -34.73 6.34
CA ALA A 619 29.64 -33.51 5.87
C ALA A 619 31.16 -33.70 5.67
N SER A 620 31.62 -33.66 4.42
CA SER A 620 33.04 -33.45 4.10
C SER A 620 33.36 -31.96 4.05
N SER A 621 34.32 -31.50 4.84
CA SER A 621 34.78 -30.11 4.88
C SER A 621 35.54 -29.71 3.60
N SER A 622 34.98 -28.78 2.83
CA SER A 622 35.65 -28.18 1.68
C SER A 622 36.65 -27.11 2.12
N GLY A 623 37.94 -27.37 1.93
CA GLY A 623 39.02 -26.42 2.15
C GLY A 623 39.12 -25.36 1.05
N PHE A 624 39.52 -24.14 1.46
CA PHE A 624 39.81 -22.97 0.62
C PHE A 624 40.62 -23.33 -0.64
N SER A 625 40.10 -22.97 -1.82
CA SER A 625 40.79 -23.15 -3.10
C SER A 625 41.84 -22.06 -3.32
N GLY A 626 43.03 -22.44 -3.79
CA GLY A 626 44.12 -21.50 -4.14
C GLY A 626 43.79 -20.51 -5.27
N SER A 627 42.67 -20.69 -5.98
CA SER A 627 42.14 -19.75 -6.97
C SER A 627 41.75 -18.40 -6.37
N ASP A 628 41.22 -18.41 -5.15
CA ASP A 628 40.58 -17.23 -4.54
C ASP A 628 41.65 -16.24 -4.05
N ILE A 629 42.80 -16.77 -3.65
CA ILE A 629 44.00 -16.00 -3.32
C ILE A 629 44.57 -15.34 -4.58
N LEU A 630 44.56 -16.04 -5.72
CA LEU A 630 45.12 -15.53 -6.96
C LEU A 630 44.27 -14.39 -7.54
N ALA A 631 42.93 -14.53 -7.49
CA ALA A 631 41.99 -13.48 -7.89
C ALA A 631 42.16 -12.21 -7.06
N THR A 632 42.29 -12.37 -5.74
CA THR A 632 42.50 -11.25 -4.81
C THR A 632 43.80 -10.50 -5.11
N VAL A 633 44.90 -11.20 -5.40
CA VAL A 633 46.19 -10.59 -5.74
C VAL A 633 46.14 -9.81 -7.06
N VAL A 634 45.38 -10.29 -8.05
CA VAL A 634 45.21 -9.60 -9.34
C VAL A 634 44.44 -8.28 -9.17
N VAL A 635 43.41 -8.27 -8.33
CA VAL A 635 42.63 -7.05 -8.02
C VAL A 635 43.52 -5.99 -7.35
N PHE A 636 44.34 -6.38 -6.36
CA PHE A 636 45.25 -5.43 -5.72
C PHE A 636 46.32 -4.87 -6.66
N LEU A 637 46.80 -5.66 -7.62
CA LEU A 637 47.72 -5.18 -8.67
C LEU A 637 47.05 -4.20 -9.63
N ALA A 638 45.78 -4.44 -9.99
CA ALA A 638 45.00 -3.53 -10.83
C ALA A 638 44.73 -2.19 -10.13
N VAL A 639 44.34 -2.21 -8.86
CA VAL A 639 44.15 -0.99 -8.06
C VAL A 639 45.47 -0.24 -7.87
N GLY A 640 46.57 -0.95 -7.60
CA GLY A 640 47.90 -0.34 -7.46
C GLY A 640 48.39 0.34 -8.74
N THR A 641 48.09 -0.23 -9.91
CA THR A 641 48.44 0.37 -11.21
C THR A 641 47.58 1.58 -11.56
N MET A 642 46.29 1.59 -11.20
CA MET A 642 45.43 2.78 -11.35
C MET A 642 45.91 3.93 -10.44
N VAL A 643 46.19 3.65 -9.17
CA VAL A 643 46.69 4.66 -8.22
C VAL A 643 48.03 5.24 -8.65
N TYR A 644 48.93 4.41 -9.20
CA TYR A 644 50.19 4.86 -9.77
C TYR A 644 49.98 5.74 -11.02
N GLY A 645 49.00 5.38 -11.88
CA GLY A 645 48.60 6.16 -13.04
C GLY A 645 48.10 7.56 -12.68
N PHE A 646 47.21 7.66 -11.68
CA PHE A 646 46.69 8.94 -11.20
C PHE A 646 47.76 9.82 -10.57
N ARG A 647 48.76 9.24 -9.89
CA ARG A 647 49.89 10.00 -9.32
C ARG A 647 50.84 10.56 -10.39
N ARG A 648 50.89 9.98 -11.59
CA ARG A 648 51.74 10.45 -12.69
C ARG A 648 51.14 11.60 -13.51
N GLN A 649 49.86 11.93 -13.32
CA GLN A 649 49.20 13.07 -13.96
C GLN A 649 49.24 14.36 -13.11
N LYS A 650 49.71 14.29 -11.86
CA LYS A 650 49.86 15.45 -10.94
C LYS A 650 51.31 15.89 -10.69
N LEU A 651 52.27 15.38 -11.46
CA LEU A 651 53.66 15.83 -11.55
C LEU A 651 53.98 16.09 -13.03
#